data_AF-A0A7C5KNB8-F1
#
_entry.id   AF-A0A7C5KNB8-F1
#
_cell.length_a   1.000
_cell.length_b   1.000
_cell.length_c   1.000
_cell.angle_alpha   90.00
_cell.angle_beta   90.00
_cell.angle_gamma   90.00
#
_symmetry.space_group_name_H-M   'P 1'
#
loop_
_entity.id
_entity.type
_entity.pdbx_description
1 polymer ?
#
loop_
_entity_poly.entity_id
_entity_poly.type
_entity_poly.pdbx_seq_one_letter_code
_entity_poly.pdbx_strand_id
1 'polypeptide(L)'
;GIHLKAQNVAIDTAGTVKNPVMFDTVNFKGVAFIREARLKVDDLLLMSGGAGIRLAGQFVGGETTAGVFLAGRMRNIPAETVKKLWPPVVASGARKWINDNVIRATITSGSFRLAIPAEVIAAAINDQVIPDDMVELTFRLKDIDTRYYREMPPFRGARGSGRMTGNHFSLTVTDGVIALPGKQSVKFVSGTFKSRDLAAKVTPASVTIKTTGTARALFTLVDHKPLSLLKGTRFRASRVSGKGEMTLNIDMPLSKQMTEDDLVISASAKWQNAGFKNAVEGIDLTDGTIDIKLSGTGVSARGKAQFNGLASTFQWRQDFTKNRKSSSTFVVSTRVTEAQRTEYGFDLSRYVRGAVGLTLKASVSDGQVSKVHVKADLSNAILAVDEIDWVHPAGKDTRAEFDVDFSRPGRKISNFAVNGGGMRIRGNMIFRPDGGVEKADFPQFRLSKLNDMSLSVRRKGRAVLMSIKGKVFDARPLINRAFADRRAPTGPADAIPPIKITFAFDRIIANRGEIIQNAKGTIDAVAGKVRTIDIKGNFIGNSPVALRGWTNSTGGRTLQLVSRDAGATLRAANLYSKISGGTLGLTANLAPGGGIRRGLLVMRDFIVRNEEAFDKINSKSRKKKRAGPRNTGTRFAKLKL
;
A
#
# COMPACT_ATOMS: atom_id res chain seq x y z
N GLY A 1 -64.86 -48.20 4.22
CA GLY A 1 -63.40 -48.00 4.05
C GLY A 1 -63.07 -48.10 2.59
N ILE A 2 -62.02 -47.41 2.15
CA ILE A 2 -61.53 -47.41 0.78
C ILE A 2 -60.20 -48.17 0.76
N HIS A 3 -60.12 -49.17 -0.11
CA HIS A 3 -58.90 -49.92 -0.36
C HIS A 3 -58.68 -49.96 -1.87
N LEU A 4 -57.60 -49.34 -2.33
CA LEU A 4 -57.23 -49.31 -3.73
C LEU A 4 -55.81 -49.84 -3.87
N LYS A 5 -55.64 -50.86 -4.71
CA LYS A 5 -54.34 -51.33 -5.18
C LYS A 5 -54.36 -51.23 -6.69
N ALA A 6 -53.46 -50.43 -7.23
CA ALA A 6 -53.35 -50.21 -8.66
C ALA A 6 -51.89 -50.29 -9.08
N GLN A 7 -51.67 -50.79 -10.29
CA GLN A 7 -50.36 -50.92 -10.91
C GLN A 7 -50.34 -50.14 -12.21
N ASN A 8 -49.16 -49.63 -12.59
CA ASN A 8 -48.95 -48.89 -13.85
C ASN A 8 -49.93 -47.73 -14.04
N VAL A 9 -50.11 -46.93 -12.99
CA VAL A 9 -51.05 -45.80 -12.96
C VAL A 9 -50.39 -44.56 -13.55
N ALA A 10 -51.08 -43.91 -14.49
CA ALA A 10 -50.74 -42.58 -14.98
C ALA A 10 -51.52 -41.53 -14.17
N ILE A 11 -50.81 -40.67 -13.43
CA ILE A 11 -51.43 -39.56 -12.67
C ILE A 11 -51.05 -38.23 -13.33
N ASP A 12 -52.07 -37.42 -13.65
CA ASP A 12 -51.88 -36.04 -14.07
C ASP A 12 -52.56 -35.08 -13.08
N THR A 13 -51.74 -34.37 -12.31
CA THR A 13 -52.16 -33.38 -11.33
C THR A 13 -52.52 -32.03 -11.95
N ALA A 14 -52.22 -31.81 -13.24
CA ALA A 14 -52.54 -30.57 -13.95
C ALA A 14 -53.87 -30.64 -14.73
N GLY A 15 -54.47 -31.83 -14.86
CA GLY A 15 -55.73 -32.03 -15.59
C GLY A 15 -55.64 -31.75 -17.10
N THR A 16 -54.45 -31.82 -17.68
CA THR A 16 -54.19 -31.53 -19.11
C THR A 16 -53.96 -32.78 -19.96
N VAL A 17 -53.78 -33.95 -19.33
CA VAL A 17 -53.50 -35.30 -19.85
C VAL A 17 -52.21 -35.41 -20.70
N LYS A 18 -51.47 -34.32 -20.91
CA LYS A 18 -50.34 -34.29 -21.85
C LYS A 18 -49.05 -34.93 -21.33
N ASN A 19 -48.80 -34.91 -20.02
CA ASN A 19 -47.51 -35.34 -19.45
C ASN A 19 -47.65 -36.02 -18.07
N PRO A 20 -48.35 -37.17 -17.98
CA PRO A 20 -48.60 -37.83 -16.70
C PRO A 20 -47.29 -38.28 -16.01
N VAL A 21 -47.38 -38.50 -14.70
CA VAL A 21 -46.40 -39.24 -13.90
C VAL A 21 -46.83 -40.70 -13.87
N MET A 22 -45.95 -41.59 -14.30
CA MET A 22 -46.19 -43.03 -14.25
C MET A 22 -45.77 -43.57 -12.89
N PHE A 23 -46.66 -44.32 -12.25
CA PHE A 23 -46.42 -45.03 -11.00
C PHE A 23 -46.58 -46.53 -11.22
N ASP A 24 -45.57 -47.30 -10.85
CA ASP A 24 -45.63 -48.76 -10.92
C ASP A 24 -46.60 -49.33 -9.89
N THR A 25 -46.73 -48.67 -8.74
CA THR A 25 -47.62 -49.11 -7.66
C THR A 25 -48.25 -47.91 -6.95
N VAL A 26 -49.56 -47.98 -6.80
CA VAL A 26 -50.37 -47.09 -5.97
C VAL A 26 -51.17 -47.98 -5.01
N ASN A 27 -50.84 -47.92 -3.73
CA ASN A 27 -51.62 -48.57 -2.67
C ASN A 27 -52.20 -47.49 -1.77
N PHE A 28 -53.52 -47.44 -1.68
CA PHE A 28 -54.26 -46.51 -0.83
C PHE A 28 -55.19 -47.28 0.11
N LYS A 29 -55.16 -46.91 1.38
CA LYS A 29 -56.07 -47.38 2.42
C LYS A 29 -56.56 -46.16 3.21
N GLY A 30 -57.87 -46.05 3.38
CA GLY A 30 -58.46 -44.94 4.12
C GLY A 30 -59.95 -45.07 4.39
N VAL A 31 -60.54 -44.01 4.96
CA VAL A 31 -61.96 -43.92 5.29
C VAL A 31 -62.47 -42.52 4.98
N ALA A 32 -63.54 -42.43 4.19
CA ALA A 32 -64.26 -41.18 3.93
C ALA A 32 -65.46 -41.07 4.88
N PHE A 33 -65.48 -40.02 5.70
CA PHE A 33 -66.55 -39.66 6.60
C PHE A 33 -67.38 -38.56 5.93
N ILE A 34 -68.37 -38.97 5.14
CA ILE A 34 -69.13 -38.06 4.27
C ILE A 34 -69.84 -36.96 5.08
N ARG A 35 -70.44 -37.31 6.22
CA ARG A 35 -71.14 -36.34 7.10
C ARG A 35 -70.21 -35.33 7.78
N GLU A 36 -68.96 -35.71 8.01
CA GLU A 36 -67.93 -34.86 8.63
C GLU A 36 -67.09 -34.10 7.59
N ALA A 37 -67.40 -34.27 6.30
CA ALA A 37 -66.57 -33.81 5.18
C ALA A 37 -65.07 -34.16 5.37
N ARG A 38 -64.77 -35.35 5.90
CA ARG A 38 -63.41 -35.74 6.30
C ARG A 38 -62.93 -36.98 5.56
N LEU A 39 -61.71 -36.94 5.02
CA LEU A 39 -61.04 -38.08 4.40
C LEU A 39 -59.83 -38.48 5.25
N LYS A 40 -59.91 -39.61 5.95
CA LYS A 40 -58.77 -40.22 6.64
C LYS A 40 -57.98 -41.10 5.68
N VAL A 41 -56.67 -40.89 5.62
CA VAL A 41 -55.70 -41.69 4.87
C VAL A 41 -54.91 -42.51 5.88
N ASP A 42 -55.21 -43.80 6.00
CA ASP A 42 -54.46 -44.70 6.88
C ASP A 42 -53.07 -45.01 6.30
N ASP A 43 -52.99 -45.20 4.98
CA ASP A 43 -51.74 -45.42 4.25
C ASP A 43 -51.91 -45.06 2.77
N LEU A 44 -51.01 -44.26 2.22
CA LEU A 44 -50.85 -44.06 0.79
C LEU A 44 -49.38 -44.32 0.43
N LEU A 45 -49.14 -45.34 -0.40
CA LEU A 45 -47.84 -45.67 -0.97
C LEU A 45 -47.88 -45.45 -2.49
N LEU A 46 -46.96 -44.64 -2.99
CA LEU A 46 -46.72 -44.39 -4.40
C LEU A 46 -45.29 -44.82 -4.74
N MET A 47 -45.12 -45.68 -5.73
CA MET A 47 -43.80 -46.15 -6.21
C MET A 47 -43.67 -45.95 -7.72
N SER A 48 -42.49 -45.54 -8.17
CA SER A 48 -42.12 -45.41 -9.59
C SER A 48 -40.62 -45.67 -9.73
N GLY A 49 -40.26 -46.86 -10.22
CA GLY A 49 -38.92 -47.42 -10.17
C GLY A 49 -38.34 -47.38 -8.76
N GLY A 50 -37.21 -46.68 -8.60
CA GLY A 50 -36.56 -46.47 -7.30
C GLY A 50 -37.19 -45.37 -6.43
N ALA A 51 -38.09 -44.56 -6.99
CA ALA A 51 -38.75 -43.44 -6.32
C ALA A 51 -39.95 -43.92 -5.50
N GLY A 52 -40.07 -43.44 -4.26
CA GLY A 52 -41.15 -43.85 -3.36
C GLY A 52 -41.63 -42.73 -2.45
N ILE A 53 -42.94 -42.57 -2.33
CA ILE A 53 -43.62 -41.65 -1.41
C ILE A 53 -44.58 -42.47 -0.56
N ARG A 54 -44.51 -42.33 0.76
CA ARG A 54 -45.47 -42.95 1.69
C ARG A 54 -45.99 -41.92 2.68
N LEU A 55 -47.30 -41.81 2.82
CA LEU A 55 -47.94 -40.84 3.71
C LEU A 55 -49.18 -41.39 4.40
N ALA A 56 -49.56 -40.75 5.50
CA ALA A 56 -50.79 -40.98 6.24
C ALA A 56 -51.30 -39.65 6.83
N GLY A 57 -52.57 -39.61 7.22
CA GLY A 57 -53.15 -38.42 7.81
C GLY A 57 -54.64 -38.25 7.50
N GLN A 58 -55.09 -37.01 7.36
CA GLN A 58 -56.47 -36.70 7.01
C GLN A 58 -56.62 -35.33 6.34
N PHE A 59 -57.69 -35.20 5.56
CA PHE A 59 -58.23 -33.94 5.07
C PHE A 59 -59.55 -33.68 5.80
N VAL A 60 -59.78 -32.45 6.26
CA VAL A 60 -60.99 -32.07 7.00
C VAL A 60 -61.65 -30.90 6.28
N GLY A 61 -62.88 -31.06 5.82
CA GLY A 61 -63.63 -30.00 5.14
C GLY A 61 -63.89 -28.80 6.07
N GLY A 62 -63.66 -27.61 5.55
CA GLY A 62 -64.09 -26.34 6.15
C GLY A 62 -65.04 -25.60 5.20
N GLU A 63 -65.44 -24.39 5.59
CA GLU A 63 -66.45 -23.61 4.83
C GLU A 63 -66.01 -23.28 3.40
N THR A 64 -64.72 -22.94 3.21
CA THR A 64 -64.18 -22.47 1.92
C THR A 64 -63.06 -23.34 1.38
N THR A 65 -62.31 -24.03 2.25
CA THR A 65 -61.21 -24.92 1.88
C THR A 65 -61.18 -26.15 2.77
N ALA A 66 -60.38 -27.16 2.43
CA ALA A 66 -60.16 -28.33 3.28
C ALA A 66 -58.83 -28.19 4.04
N GLY A 67 -58.86 -28.38 5.36
CA GLY A 67 -57.69 -28.50 6.21
C GLY A 67 -56.88 -29.76 5.89
N VAL A 68 -55.55 -29.66 6.03
CA VAL A 68 -54.58 -30.68 5.62
C VAL A 68 -53.74 -31.11 6.82
N PHE A 69 -53.89 -32.37 7.24
CA PHE A 69 -53.15 -32.97 8.35
C PHE A 69 -52.44 -34.23 7.86
N LEU A 70 -51.25 -34.09 7.27
CA LEU A 70 -50.52 -35.19 6.62
C LEU A 70 -49.11 -35.32 7.17
N ALA A 71 -48.63 -36.54 7.32
CA ALA A 71 -47.23 -36.82 7.55
C ALA A 71 -46.75 -37.91 6.58
N GLY A 72 -45.52 -37.77 6.09
CA GLY A 72 -44.99 -38.72 5.12
C GLY A 72 -43.49 -38.67 4.96
N ARG A 73 -42.99 -39.65 4.21
CA ARG A 73 -41.59 -39.80 3.82
C ARG A 73 -41.48 -40.01 2.32
N MET A 74 -40.36 -39.58 1.77
CA MET A 74 -40.04 -39.72 0.36
C MET A 74 -38.59 -40.18 0.17
N ARG A 75 -38.34 -40.95 -0.87
CA ARG A 75 -37.00 -41.47 -1.22
C ARG A 75 -36.81 -41.49 -2.72
N ASN A 76 -35.60 -41.12 -3.16
CA ASN A 76 -35.16 -41.11 -4.56
C ASN A 76 -36.14 -40.43 -5.52
N ILE A 77 -36.71 -39.28 -5.15
CA ILE A 77 -37.64 -38.54 -6.00
C ILE A 77 -36.86 -37.65 -6.98
N PRO A 78 -36.91 -37.88 -8.30
CA PRO A 78 -36.30 -36.99 -9.28
C PRO A 78 -37.00 -35.63 -9.30
N ALA A 79 -36.26 -34.56 -9.63
CA ALA A 79 -36.83 -33.22 -9.74
C ALA A 79 -38.02 -33.15 -10.71
N GLU A 80 -37.97 -33.89 -11.82
CA GLU A 80 -39.07 -33.96 -12.79
C GLU A 80 -40.38 -34.48 -12.19
N THR A 81 -40.31 -35.46 -11.29
CA THR A 81 -41.47 -35.97 -10.56
C THR A 81 -42.03 -34.88 -9.65
N VAL A 82 -41.17 -34.15 -8.92
CA VAL A 82 -41.61 -33.01 -8.09
C VAL A 82 -42.26 -31.94 -8.95
N LYS A 83 -41.64 -31.56 -10.08
CA LYS A 83 -42.18 -30.55 -11.01
C LYS A 83 -43.55 -30.91 -11.55
N LYS A 84 -43.86 -32.20 -11.74
CA LYS A 84 -45.18 -32.64 -12.18
C LYS A 84 -46.19 -32.68 -11.03
N LEU A 85 -45.82 -33.29 -9.90
CA LEU A 85 -46.73 -33.48 -8.77
C LEU A 85 -46.99 -32.21 -7.93
N TRP A 86 -46.16 -31.17 -8.05
CA TRP A 86 -46.35 -29.92 -7.31
C TRP A 86 -47.67 -29.23 -7.72
N PRO A 87 -48.63 -29.03 -6.81
CA PRO A 87 -49.89 -28.36 -7.11
C PRO A 87 -49.68 -26.93 -7.67
N PRO A 88 -50.40 -26.49 -8.73
CA PRO A 88 -50.20 -25.17 -9.33
C PRO A 88 -50.43 -23.99 -8.39
N VAL A 89 -51.33 -24.14 -7.42
CA VAL A 89 -51.74 -23.08 -6.48
C VAL A 89 -50.79 -22.89 -5.30
N VAL A 90 -49.96 -23.90 -4.99
CA VAL A 90 -49.09 -23.87 -3.81
C VAL A 90 -47.74 -23.24 -4.18
N ALA A 91 -47.45 -22.07 -3.62
CA ALA A 91 -46.20 -21.33 -3.84
C ALA A 91 -45.86 -21.19 -5.34
N SER A 92 -46.81 -20.68 -6.11
CA SER A 92 -46.75 -20.61 -7.58
C SER A 92 -45.46 -19.97 -8.12
N GLY A 93 -44.94 -18.94 -7.45
CA GLY A 93 -43.66 -18.30 -7.79
C GLY A 93 -42.46 -19.25 -7.66
N ALA A 94 -42.33 -19.93 -6.52
CA ALA A 94 -41.27 -20.92 -6.28
C ALA A 94 -41.39 -22.10 -7.25
N ARG A 95 -42.62 -22.60 -7.46
CA ARG A 95 -42.91 -23.66 -8.42
C ARG A 95 -42.45 -23.28 -9.83
N LYS A 96 -42.80 -22.08 -10.29
CA LYS A 96 -42.39 -21.57 -11.59
C LYS A 96 -40.86 -21.49 -11.69
N TRP A 97 -40.20 -20.94 -10.68
CA TRP A 97 -38.75 -20.85 -10.66
C TRP A 97 -38.08 -22.23 -10.73
N ILE A 98 -38.56 -23.22 -9.97
CA ILE A 98 -38.03 -24.59 -9.98
C ILE A 98 -38.19 -25.22 -11.36
N ASN A 99 -39.37 -25.08 -11.99
CA ASN A 99 -39.62 -25.60 -13.34
C ASN A 99 -38.64 -25.02 -14.38
N ASP A 100 -38.42 -23.70 -14.31
CA ASP A 100 -37.63 -22.97 -15.30
C ASP A 100 -36.11 -23.14 -15.08
N ASN A 101 -35.65 -23.32 -13.84
CA ASN A 101 -34.22 -23.17 -13.49
C ASN A 101 -33.54 -24.45 -12.96
N VAL A 102 -34.27 -25.40 -12.40
CA VAL A 102 -33.67 -26.68 -11.95
C VAL A 102 -33.58 -27.60 -13.15
N ILE A 103 -32.36 -27.90 -13.59
CA ILE A 103 -32.12 -28.79 -14.75
C ILE A 103 -32.19 -30.25 -14.29
N ARG A 104 -31.48 -30.57 -13.21
CA ARG A 104 -31.42 -31.91 -12.64
C ARG A 104 -31.24 -31.81 -11.13
N ALA A 105 -31.93 -32.66 -10.39
CA ALA A 105 -31.68 -32.94 -8.99
C ALA A 105 -32.43 -34.22 -8.60
N THR A 106 -32.00 -34.88 -7.54
CA THR A 106 -32.74 -36.00 -6.93
C THR A 106 -32.85 -35.80 -5.43
N ILE A 107 -34.07 -35.84 -4.90
CA ILE A 107 -34.32 -35.94 -3.46
C ILE A 107 -34.01 -37.38 -3.04
N THR A 108 -32.87 -37.60 -2.39
CA THR A 108 -32.47 -38.96 -1.95
C THR A 108 -33.33 -39.44 -0.79
N SER A 109 -33.68 -38.53 0.13
CA SER A 109 -34.51 -38.80 1.29
C SER A 109 -35.21 -37.52 1.74
N GLY A 110 -36.45 -37.60 2.19
CA GLY A 110 -37.14 -36.47 2.82
C GLY A 110 -38.33 -36.91 3.67
N SER A 111 -38.83 -35.98 4.47
CA SER A 111 -40.03 -36.13 5.28
C SER A 111 -40.79 -34.83 5.35
N PHE A 112 -42.11 -34.93 5.51
CA PHE A 112 -42.97 -33.78 5.70
C PHE A 112 -44.02 -34.03 6.78
N ARG A 113 -44.44 -32.97 7.45
CA ARG A 113 -45.57 -32.89 8.37
C ARG A 113 -46.32 -31.60 8.06
N LEU A 114 -47.60 -31.73 7.74
CA LEU A 114 -48.54 -30.65 7.49
C LEU A 114 -49.64 -30.79 8.52
N ALA A 115 -49.97 -29.72 9.21
CA ALA A 115 -51.05 -29.62 10.18
C ALA A 115 -51.67 -28.23 10.02
N ILE A 116 -52.31 -28.01 8.86
CA ILE A 116 -52.82 -26.71 8.45
C ILE A 116 -54.35 -26.76 8.46
N PRO A 117 -55.01 -26.08 9.41
CA PRO A 117 -56.46 -25.96 9.44
C PRO A 117 -57.03 -25.28 8.18
N ALA A 118 -58.32 -25.49 7.91
CA ALA A 118 -58.98 -24.96 6.71
C ALA A 118 -58.96 -23.42 6.67
N GLU A 119 -59.22 -22.78 7.81
CA GLU A 119 -59.18 -21.33 7.99
C GLU A 119 -57.80 -20.74 7.71
N VAL A 120 -56.73 -21.46 8.06
CA VAL A 120 -55.35 -21.03 7.78
C VAL A 120 -55.03 -21.15 6.28
N ILE A 121 -55.52 -22.20 5.61
CA ILE A 121 -55.37 -22.32 4.14
C ILE A 121 -56.16 -21.22 3.43
N ALA A 122 -57.39 -20.95 3.85
CA ALA A 122 -58.21 -19.87 3.29
C ALA A 122 -57.54 -18.50 3.46
N ALA A 123 -56.93 -18.24 4.63
CA ALA A 123 -56.14 -17.05 4.89
C ALA A 123 -54.89 -17.00 4.00
N ALA A 124 -54.15 -18.12 3.86
CA ALA A 124 -52.91 -18.19 3.09
C ALA A 124 -53.11 -17.96 1.57
N ILE A 125 -54.28 -18.31 1.03
CA ILE A 125 -54.67 -17.96 -0.35
C ILE A 125 -54.74 -16.44 -0.54
N ASN A 126 -54.98 -15.69 0.53
CA ASN A 126 -55.01 -14.22 0.57
C ASN A 126 -53.71 -13.64 1.17
N ASP A 127 -52.57 -14.29 0.92
CA ASP A 127 -51.22 -13.85 1.31
C ASP A 127 -50.98 -13.74 2.84
N GLN A 128 -51.80 -14.40 3.67
CA GLN A 128 -51.55 -14.49 5.12
C GLN A 128 -50.49 -15.55 5.45
N VAL A 129 -49.81 -15.34 6.58
CA VAL A 129 -48.71 -16.20 7.04
C VAL A 129 -49.24 -17.55 7.54
N ILE A 130 -48.61 -18.65 7.11
CA ILE A 130 -48.76 -19.96 7.73
C ILE A 130 -47.76 -20.07 8.91
N PRO A 131 -48.22 -20.33 10.14
CA PRO A 131 -47.34 -20.53 11.30
C PRO A 131 -46.29 -21.63 11.09
N ASP A 132 -45.10 -21.42 11.66
CA ASP A 132 -43.94 -22.30 11.45
C ASP A 132 -44.14 -23.73 11.97
N ASP A 133 -44.98 -23.94 12.98
CA ASP A 133 -45.26 -25.24 13.59
C ASP A 133 -46.25 -26.10 12.79
N MET A 134 -46.99 -25.49 11.86
CA MET A 134 -47.99 -26.13 11.02
C MET A 134 -47.41 -26.83 9.79
N VAL A 135 -46.19 -26.47 9.37
CA VAL A 135 -45.51 -27.08 8.23
C VAL A 135 -44.09 -27.43 8.63
N GLU A 136 -43.66 -28.65 8.37
CA GLU A 136 -42.26 -29.06 8.44
C GLU A 136 -41.97 -29.91 7.21
N LEU A 137 -40.99 -29.51 6.41
CA LEU A 137 -40.50 -30.29 5.28
C LEU A 137 -38.98 -30.32 5.34
N THR A 138 -38.40 -31.51 5.35
CA THR A 138 -36.95 -31.72 5.29
C THR A 138 -36.60 -32.66 4.16
N PHE A 139 -35.52 -32.38 3.44
CA PHE A 139 -35.07 -33.22 2.33
C PHE A 139 -33.56 -33.11 2.09
N ARG A 140 -32.98 -34.17 1.52
CA ARG A 140 -31.59 -34.24 1.05
C ARG A 140 -31.57 -34.37 -0.46
N LEU A 141 -30.64 -33.67 -1.11
CA LEU A 141 -30.49 -33.56 -2.55
C LEU A 141 -29.11 -34.07 -3.00
N LYS A 142 -29.08 -34.67 -4.19
CA LYS A 142 -27.86 -34.94 -4.96
C LYS A 142 -28.03 -34.54 -6.42
N ASP A 143 -26.92 -34.49 -7.14
CA ASP A 143 -26.84 -34.25 -8.58
C ASP A 143 -27.53 -32.94 -8.99
N ILE A 144 -27.38 -31.91 -8.16
CA ILE A 144 -28.01 -30.59 -8.35
C ILE A 144 -27.30 -29.86 -9.49
N ASP A 145 -28.04 -29.67 -10.58
CA ASP A 145 -27.69 -28.81 -11.70
C ASP A 145 -28.76 -27.72 -11.85
N THR A 146 -28.36 -26.45 -11.80
CA THR A 146 -29.29 -25.32 -11.77
C THR A 146 -28.76 -24.10 -12.52
N ARG A 147 -29.69 -23.35 -13.11
CA ARG A 147 -29.51 -21.98 -13.60
C ARG A 147 -30.03 -21.02 -12.53
N TYR A 148 -29.27 -20.86 -11.45
CA TYR A 148 -29.71 -20.12 -10.26
C TYR A 148 -30.02 -18.64 -10.54
N TYR A 149 -29.47 -18.08 -11.62
CA TYR A 149 -29.87 -16.80 -12.19
C TYR A 149 -29.55 -16.82 -13.70
N ARG A 150 -30.39 -16.23 -14.54
CA ARG A 150 -30.34 -16.40 -16.01
C ARG A 150 -28.99 -15.97 -16.62
N GLU A 151 -28.45 -14.84 -16.15
CA GLU A 151 -27.19 -14.25 -16.60
C GLU A 151 -25.95 -14.86 -15.93
N MET A 152 -26.15 -15.68 -14.89
CA MET A 152 -25.07 -16.32 -14.16
C MET A 152 -24.70 -17.67 -14.78
N PRO A 153 -23.41 -18.07 -14.72
CA PRO A 153 -22.97 -19.34 -15.24
C PRO A 153 -23.64 -20.53 -14.53
N PRO A 154 -23.88 -21.67 -15.20
CA PRO A 154 -24.57 -22.80 -14.62
C PRO A 154 -23.78 -23.43 -13.47
N PHE A 155 -24.50 -23.86 -12.45
CA PHE A 155 -23.97 -24.59 -11.30
C PHE A 155 -24.33 -26.07 -11.43
N ARG A 156 -23.36 -26.96 -11.22
CA ARG A 156 -23.51 -28.40 -11.49
C ARG A 156 -22.91 -29.29 -10.41
N GLY A 157 -23.50 -30.48 -10.27
CA GLY A 157 -22.97 -31.60 -9.50
C GLY A 157 -22.91 -31.37 -7.99
N ALA A 158 -23.79 -30.52 -7.46
CA ALA A 158 -23.81 -30.22 -6.03
C ALA A 158 -24.68 -31.18 -5.22
N ARG A 159 -24.47 -31.18 -3.91
CA ARG A 159 -25.27 -31.91 -2.92
C ARG A 159 -25.86 -30.93 -1.93
N GLY A 160 -26.95 -31.28 -1.27
CA GLY A 160 -27.54 -30.35 -0.31
C GLY A 160 -28.64 -30.92 0.57
N SER A 161 -29.17 -30.07 1.43
CA SER A 161 -30.32 -30.36 2.27
C SER A 161 -31.17 -29.11 2.46
N GLY A 162 -32.48 -29.26 2.37
CA GLY A 162 -33.45 -28.19 2.58
C GLY A 162 -34.32 -28.45 3.81
N ARG A 163 -34.76 -27.36 4.45
CA ARG A 163 -35.78 -27.34 5.49
C ARG A 163 -36.73 -26.18 5.27
N MET A 164 -38.03 -26.45 5.35
CA MET A 164 -39.10 -25.46 5.29
C MET A 164 -39.99 -25.60 6.51
N THR A 165 -40.31 -24.48 7.16
CA THR A 165 -41.27 -24.41 8.26
C THR A 165 -42.16 -23.22 8.04
N GLY A 166 -43.49 -23.38 7.96
CA GLY A 166 -44.47 -22.31 7.71
C GLY A 166 -43.95 -21.18 6.82
N ASN A 167 -43.42 -20.13 7.44
CA ASN A 167 -42.96 -18.89 6.84
C ASN A 167 -41.43 -18.77 6.61
N HIS A 168 -40.70 -19.88 6.68
CA HIS A 168 -39.24 -19.96 6.63
C HIS A 168 -38.76 -21.06 5.70
N PHE A 169 -37.73 -20.76 4.92
CA PHE A 169 -37.02 -21.73 4.11
C PHE A 169 -35.51 -21.60 4.28
N SER A 170 -34.83 -22.75 4.36
CA SER A 170 -33.38 -22.83 4.38
C SER A 170 -32.88 -23.96 3.50
N LEU A 171 -31.78 -23.70 2.79
CA LEU A 171 -31.11 -24.66 1.94
C LEU A 171 -29.61 -24.57 2.20
N THR A 172 -28.98 -25.71 2.48
CA THR A 172 -27.52 -25.83 2.55
C THR A 172 -27.06 -26.67 1.37
N VAL A 173 -26.03 -26.20 0.68
CA VAL A 173 -25.44 -26.86 -0.48
C VAL A 173 -23.95 -27.03 -0.24
N THR A 174 -23.40 -28.17 -0.61
CA THR A 174 -21.96 -28.46 -0.58
C THR A 174 -21.51 -29.03 -1.91
N ASP A 175 -20.24 -28.79 -2.22
CA ASP A 175 -19.60 -29.21 -3.46
C ASP A 175 -20.27 -28.64 -4.71
N GLY A 176 -19.66 -28.94 -5.86
CA GLY A 176 -20.14 -28.52 -7.16
C GLY A 176 -19.18 -27.58 -7.86
N VAL A 177 -19.52 -27.27 -9.11
CA VAL A 177 -18.68 -26.49 -10.01
C VAL A 177 -19.52 -25.45 -10.71
N ILE A 178 -19.01 -24.22 -10.76
CA ILE A 178 -19.55 -23.15 -11.59
C ILE A 178 -18.68 -23.10 -12.85
N ALA A 179 -19.27 -23.44 -14.00
CA ALA A 179 -18.58 -23.48 -15.28
C ALA A 179 -18.60 -22.09 -15.93
N LEU A 180 -17.42 -21.47 -16.08
CA LEU A 180 -17.26 -20.14 -16.64
C LEU A 180 -16.92 -20.19 -18.14
N PRO A 181 -17.11 -19.08 -18.89
CA PRO A 181 -16.61 -18.95 -20.26
C PRO A 181 -15.10 -19.24 -20.37
N GLY A 182 -14.66 -19.70 -21.54
CA GLY A 182 -13.23 -19.93 -21.81
C GLY A 182 -12.62 -21.15 -21.09
N LYS A 183 -13.41 -22.19 -20.82
CA LYS A 183 -13.01 -23.43 -20.11
C LYS A 183 -12.48 -23.18 -18.69
N GLN A 184 -12.88 -22.06 -18.08
CA GLN A 184 -12.56 -21.77 -16.69
C GLN A 184 -13.63 -22.36 -15.77
N SER A 185 -13.28 -22.60 -14.52
CA SER A 185 -14.23 -23.05 -13.52
C SER A 185 -13.88 -22.52 -12.13
N VAL A 186 -14.91 -22.41 -11.30
CA VAL A 186 -14.80 -22.11 -9.88
C VAL A 186 -15.35 -23.30 -9.10
N LYS A 187 -14.59 -23.79 -8.14
CA LYS A 187 -15.03 -24.84 -7.23
C LYS A 187 -15.93 -24.23 -6.16
N PHE A 188 -17.16 -24.70 -6.08
CA PHE A 188 -18.08 -24.37 -5.01
C PHE A 188 -17.76 -25.27 -3.81
N VAL A 189 -17.55 -24.68 -2.64
CA VAL A 189 -17.24 -25.44 -1.42
C VAL A 189 -18.51 -25.67 -0.62
N SER A 190 -19.21 -24.58 -0.30
CA SER A 190 -20.42 -24.61 0.49
C SER A 190 -21.25 -23.35 0.26
N GLY A 191 -22.56 -23.43 0.45
CA GLY A 191 -23.38 -22.24 0.58
C GLY A 191 -24.66 -22.49 1.34
N THR A 192 -25.22 -21.42 1.86
CA THR A 192 -26.50 -21.41 2.57
C THR A 192 -27.39 -20.35 1.95
N PHE A 193 -28.61 -20.75 1.62
CA PHE A 193 -29.70 -19.86 1.28
C PHE A 193 -30.70 -19.87 2.43
N LYS A 194 -31.13 -18.69 2.86
CA LYS A 194 -32.17 -18.52 3.87
C LYS A 194 -33.16 -17.51 3.38
N SER A 195 -34.43 -17.80 3.59
CA SER A 195 -35.51 -16.86 3.35
C SER A 195 -36.45 -16.90 4.54
N ARG A 196 -36.77 -15.71 5.03
CA ARG A 196 -37.75 -15.48 6.09
C ARG A 196 -38.89 -14.69 5.46
N ASP A 197 -40.09 -14.85 6.00
CA ASP A 197 -41.26 -14.14 5.50
C ASP A 197 -41.66 -14.51 4.07
N LEU A 198 -41.86 -15.82 3.85
CA LEU A 198 -42.31 -16.40 2.59
C LEU A 198 -43.67 -15.86 2.10
N ALA A 199 -44.52 -15.37 3.00
CA ALA A 199 -45.80 -14.74 2.65
C ALA A 199 -45.67 -13.27 2.20
N ALA A 200 -44.51 -12.64 2.38
CA ALA A 200 -44.30 -11.28 1.90
C ALA A 200 -44.47 -11.18 0.38
N LYS A 201 -45.09 -10.09 -0.09
CA LYS A 201 -45.23 -9.77 -1.53
C LYS A 201 -43.90 -9.87 -2.29
N VAL A 202 -42.81 -9.48 -1.63
CA VAL A 202 -41.44 -9.65 -2.11
C VAL A 202 -40.63 -10.26 -0.99
N THR A 203 -40.39 -11.56 -1.09
CA THR A 203 -39.73 -12.35 -0.06
C THR A 203 -38.24 -11.97 0.07
N PRO A 204 -37.73 -11.60 1.25
CA PRO A 204 -36.30 -11.38 1.45
C PRO A 204 -35.53 -12.70 1.52
N ALA A 205 -34.29 -12.68 1.02
CA ALA A 205 -33.37 -13.81 1.07
C ALA A 205 -31.93 -13.38 1.36
N SER A 206 -31.24 -14.24 2.11
CA SER A 206 -29.82 -14.12 2.42
C SER A 206 -29.07 -15.34 1.88
N VAL A 207 -27.95 -15.10 1.21
CA VAL A 207 -27.12 -16.12 0.59
C VAL A 207 -25.68 -15.95 1.05
N THR A 208 -25.09 -17.00 1.61
CA THR A 208 -23.66 -17.07 1.91
C THR A 208 -23.04 -18.17 1.06
N ILE A 209 -21.97 -17.86 0.33
CA ILE A 209 -21.31 -18.77 -0.61
C ILE A 209 -19.82 -18.78 -0.31
N LYS A 210 -19.21 -19.97 -0.27
CA LYS A 210 -17.76 -20.18 -0.21
C LYS A 210 -17.28 -20.87 -1.49
N THR A 211 -16.28 -20.28 -2.12
CA THR A 211 -15.71 -20.76 -3.38
C THR A 211 -14.19 -20.76 -3.34
N THR A 212 -13.58 -21.58 -4.19
CA THR A 212 -12.13 -21.61 -4.42
C THR A 212 -11.84 -21.69 -5.91
N GLY A 213 -10.73 -21.11 -6.35
CA GLY A 213 -10.35 -21.13 -7.75
C GLY A 213 -9.13 -20.28 -8.07
N THR A 214 -8.82 -20.16 -9.36
CA THR A 214 -7.83 -19.18 -9.81
C THR A 214 -8.37 -17.76 -9.61
N ALA A 215 -7.49 -16.80 -9.33
CA ALA A 215 -7.87 -15.40 -9.18
C ALA A 215 -8.65 -14.88 -10.39
N ARG A 216 -8.20 -15.26 -11.60
CA ARG A 216 -8.87 -14.92 -12.85
C ARG A 216 -10.30 -15.45 -12.90
N ALA A 217 -10.52 -16.72 -12.56
CA ALA A 217 -11.86 -17.32 -12.55
C ALA A 217 -12.78 -16.67 -11.50
N LEU A 218 -12.27 -16.40 -10.29
CA LEU A 218 -13.04 -15.72 -9.24
C LEU A 218 -13.41 -14.29 -9.64
N PHE A 219 -12.48 -13.53 -10.23
CA PHE A 219 -12.73 -12.17 -10.72
C PHE A 219 -13.74 -12.16 -11.87
N THR A 220 -13.65 -13.13 -12.79
CA THR A 220 -14.66 -13.30 -13.85
C THR A 220 -16.03 -13.58 -13.26
N LEU A 221 -16.15 -14.45 -12.25
CA LEU A 221 -17.42 -14.78 -11.60
C LEU A 221 -18.10 -13.56 -10.96
N VAL A 222 -17.36 -12.73 -10.24
CA VAL A 222 -17.93 -11.54 -9.55
C VAL A 222 -18.24 -10.38 -10.49
N ASP A 223 -17.70 -10.39 -11.70
CA ASP A 223 -17.97 -9.39 -12.75
C ASP A 223 -19.11 -9.79 -13.70
N HIS A 224 -19.71 -10.97 -13.51
CA HIS A 224 -20.94 -11.36 -14.20
C HIS A 224 -22.14 -10.55 -13.68
N LYS A 225 -23.11 -10.25 -14.56
CA LYS A 225 -24.40 -9.71 -14.16
C LYS A 225 -25.18 -10.74 -13.31
N PRO A 226 -25.93 -10.30 -12.29
CA PRO A 226 -26.20 -8.92 -11.90
C PRO A 226 -25.17 -8.34 -10.93
N LEU A 227 -24.13 -9.08 -10.54
CA LEU A 227 -23.17 -8.63 -9.53
C LEU A 227 -22.32 -7.45 -10.02
N SER A 228 -21.75 -7.57 -11.23
CA SER A 228 -20.95 -6.52 -11.89
C SER A 228 -19.92 -5.81 -10.99
N LEU A 229 -19.34 -6.49 -9.99
CA LEU A 229 -18.65 -5.84 -8.86
C LEU A 229 -17.37 -5.10 -9.27
N LEU A 230 -16.83 -5.37 -10.46
CA LEU A 230 -15.60 -4.72 -10.95
C LEU A 230 -15.89 -3.58 -11.93
N LYS A 231 -17.16 -3.33 -12.26
CA LYS A 231 -17.58 -2.25 -13.17
C LYS A 231 -17.13 -0.88 -12.66
N GLY A 232 -16.49 -0.10 -13.52
CA GLY A 232 -15.94 1.22 -13.16
C GLY A 232 -14.64 1.18 -12.34
N THR A 233 -14.12 0.00 -12.01
CA THR A 233 -12.80 -0.15 -11.37
C THR A 233 -11.72 -0.43 -12.42
N ARG A 234 -10.44 -0.49 -11.99
CA ARG A 234 -9.31 -0.97 -12.83
C ARG A 234 -9.04 -2.46 -12.69
N PHE A 235 -9.71 -3.13 -11.76
CA PHE A 235 -9.52 -4.54 -11.49
C PHE A 235 -10.06 -5.33 -12.69
N ARG A 236 -9.20 -6.10 -13.35
CA ARG A 236 -9.53 -6.89 -14.53
C ARG A 236 -8.96 -8.28 -14.37
N ALA A 237 -9.76 -9.29 -14.73
CA ALA A 237 -9.37 -10.70 -14.65
C ALA A 237 -8.09 -11.01 -15.45
N SER A 238 -7.80 -10.26 -16.52
CA SER A 238 -6.59 -10.41 -17.34
C SER A 238 -5.29 -9.96 -16.67
N ARG A 239 -5.36 -9.16 -15.60
CA ARG A 239 -4.21 -8.57 -14.92
C ARG A 239 -3.84 -9.27 -13.62
N VAL A 240 -4.61 -10.28 -13.23
CA VAL A 240 -4.50 -10.96 -11.94
C VAL A 240 -4.10 -12.43 -12.10
N SER A 241 -3.31 -12.96 -11.17
CA SER A 241 -2.86 -14.36 -11.14
C SER A 241 -2.79 -14.94 -9.73
N GLY A 242 -2.74 -16.26 -9.60
CA GLY A 242 -2.70 -16.94 -8.29
C GLY A 242 -4.01 -17.65 -7.96
N LYS A 243 -4.14 -18.08 -6.71
CA LYS A 243 -5.27 -18.90 -6.23
C LYS A 243 -5.95 -18.25 -5.03
N GLY A 244 -7.27 -18.27 -5.02
CA GLY A 244 -8.05 -17.62 -3.98
C GLY A 244 -9.12 -18.52 -3.37
N GLU A 245 -9.45 -18.20 -2.12
CA GLU A 245 -10.66 -18.63 -1.44
C GLU A 245 -11.52 -17.39 -1.20
N MET A 246 -12.80 -17.46 -1.50
CA MET A 246 -13.72 -16.33 -1.38
C MET A 246 -15.00 -16.75 -0.65
N THR A 247 -15.39 -15.96 0.34
CA THR A 247 -16.72 -16.00 0.95
C THR A 247 -17.50 -14.76 0.53
N LEU A 248 -18.68 -14.95 -0.05
CA LEU A 248 -19.59 -13.90 -0.52
C LEU A 248 -20.89 -14.00 0.28
N ASN A 249 -21.38 -12.88 0.78
CA ASN A 249 -22.70 -12.73 1.37
C ASN A 249 -23.52 -11.77 0.52
N ILE A 250 -24.76 -12.14 0.23
CA ILE A 250 -25.71 -11.38 -0.58
C ILE A 250 -27.03 -11.38 0.16
N ASP A 251 -27.55 -10.20 0.48
CA ASP A 251 -28.94 -10.02 0.89
C ASP A 251 -29.70 -9.39 -0.28
N MET A 252 -30.86 -9.96 -0.62
CA MET A 252 -31.62 -9.58 -1.81
C MET A 252 -33.12 -9.89 -1.67
N PRO A 253 -33.99 -9.14 -2.38
CA PRO A 253 -35.37 -9.53 -2.59
C PRO A 253 -35.50 -10.63 -3.66
N LEU A 254 -36.36 -11.62 -3.46
CA LEU A 254 -36.70 -12.63 -4.47
C LEU A 254 -37.71 -12.07 -5.48
N SER A 255 -37.23 -11.26 -6.42
CA SER A 255 -38.03 -10.62 -7.47
C SER A 255 -37.52 -10.96 -8.88
N LYS A 256 -38.41 -10.86 -9.88
CA LYS A 256 -38.05 -11.01 -11.31
C LYS A 256 -37.24 -9.82 -11.86
N GLN A 257 -37.37 -8.65 -11.23
CA GLN A 257 -36.77 -7.39 -11.70
C GLN A 257 -35.74 -6.88 -10.70
N MET A 258 -34.84 -7.76 -10.26
CA MET A 258 -33.76 -7.36 -9.35
C MET A 258 -32.67 -6.60 -10.12
N THR A 259 -32.29 -5.44 -9.58
CA THR A 259 -31.21 -4.59 -10.09
C THR A 259 -29.96 -4.68 -9.21
N GLU A 260 -28.87 -4.07 -9.66
CA GLU A 260 -27.64 -3.94 -8.85
C GLU A 260 -27.90 -3.23 -7.51
N ASP A 261 -28.83 -2.27 -7.49
CA ASP A 261 -29.13 -1.44 -6.31
C ASP A 261 -29.96 -2.19 -5.24
N ASP A 262 -30.58 -3.31 -5.59
CA ASP A 262 -31.35 -4.15 -4.68
C ASP A 262 -30.48 -5.14 -3.88
N LEU A 263 -29.18 -5.19 -4.18
CA LEU A 263 -28.23 -6.16 -3.62
C LEU A 263 -27.38 -5.53 -2.52
N VAL A 264 -27.46 -6.08 -1.30
CA VAL A 264 -26.49 -5.78 -0.24
C VAL A 264 -25.42 -6.85 -0.23
N ILE A 265 -24.21 -6.48 -0.65
CA ILE A 265 -23.11 -7.43 -0.85
C ILE A 265 -21.96 -7.17 0.14
N SER A 266 -21.46 -8.24 0.74
CA SER A 266 -20.16 -8.24 1.41
C SER A 266 -19.33 -9.46 0.99
N ALA A 267 -18.01 -9.31 0.94
CA ALA A 267 -17.14 -10.42 0.59
C ALA A 267 -15.85 -10.40 1.42
N SER A 268 -15.27 -11.58 1.63
CA SER A 268 -13.91 -11.74 2.12
C SER A 268 -13.18 -12.75 1.26
N ALA A 269 -11.90 -12.49 0.97
CA ALA A 269 -11.10 -13.41 0.20
C ALA A 269 -9.68 -13.51 0.75
N LYS A 270 -9.10 -14.71 0.62
CA LYS A 270 -7.68 -14.96 0.86
C LYS A 270 -7.05 -15.37 -0.46
N TRP A 271 -5.97 -14.70 -0.84
CA TRP A 271 -5.30 -14.91 -2.12
C TRP A 271 -3.84 -15.26 -1.90
N GLN A 272 -3.41 -16.38 -2.46
CA GLN A 272 -2.04 -16.89 -2.42
C GLN A 272 -1.39 -16.84 -3.81
N ASN A 273 -0.06 -16.66 -3.83
CA ASN A 273 0.73 -16.45 -5.04
C ASN A 273 0.10 -15.36 -5.92
N ALA A 274 -0.39 -14.30 -5.27
CA ALA A 274 -1.12 -13.24 -5.90
C ALA A 274 -0.18 -12.43 -6.79
N GLY A 275 -0.56 -12.29 -8.05
CA GLY A 275 0.06 -11.35 -8.97
C GLY A 275 -0.95 -10.32 -9.45
N PHE A 276 -0.51 -9.08 -9.57
CA PHE A 276 -1.29 -8.01 -10.17
C PHE A 276 -0.39 -7.09 -11.01
N LYS A 277 -0.48 -7.23 -12.33
CA LYS A 277 0.22 -6.37 -13.29
C LYS A 277 -0.31 -4.94 -13.25
N ASN A 278 0.57 -3.95 -13.23
CA ASN A 278 0.30 -2.50 -13.19
C ASN A 278 -0.62 -2.07 -12.03
N ALA A 279 -0.55 -2.74 -10.89
CA ALA A 279 -1.42 -2.49 -9.72
C ALA A 279 -1.53 -0.98 -9.39
N VAL A 280 -0.41 -0.27 -9.55
CA VAL A 280 -0.32 1.18 -9.77
C VAL A 280 0.50 1.39 -11.05
N GLU A 281 0.37 2.52 -11.73
CA GLU A 281 1.15 2.83 -12.94
C GLU A 281 2.66 2.61 -12.68
N GLY A 282 3.28 1.71 -13.45
CA GLY A 282 4.70 1.33 -13.31
C GLY A 282 5.03 0.40 -12.13
N ILE A 283 4.04 -0.12 -11.40
CA ILE A 283 4.24 -0.99 -10.24
C ILE A 283 3.46 -2.30 -10.41
N ASP A 284 4.19 -3.39 -10.53
CA ASP A 284 3.68 -4.76 -10.48
C ASP A 284 3.73 -5.31 -9.06
N LEU A 285 2.69 -6.06 -8.69
CA LEU A 285 2.64 -6.86 -7.49
C LEU A 285 2.86 -8.33 -7.86
N THR A 286 3.81 -9.00 -7.20
CA THR A 286 4.08 -10.44 -7.36
C THR A 286 4.21 -11.14 -6.01
N ASP A 287 4.14 -12.47 -6.00
CA ASP A 287 4.30 -13.34 -4.83
C ASP A 287 3.50 -12.91 -3.60
N GLY A 288 2.27 -12.43 -3.85
CA GLY A 288 1.42 -11.88 -2.81
C GLY A 288 0.68 -12.95 -2.00
N THR A 289 0.61 -12.73 -0.68
CA THR A 289 -0.38 -13.35 0.21
C THR A 289 -1.26 -12.25 0.77
N ILE A 290 -2.51 -12.18 0.32
CA ILE A 290 -3.39 -11.01 0.47
C ILE A 290 -4.72 -11.43 1.09
N ASP A 291 -5.11 -10.76 2.17
CA ASP A 291 -6.47 -10.75 2.70
C ASP A 291 -7.23 -9.58 2.09
N ILE A 292 -8.42 -9.83 1.54
CA ILE A 292 -9.31 -8.83 0.92
C ILE A 292 -10.64 -8.83 1.65
N LYS A 293 -11.22 -7.65 1.88
CA LYS A 293 -12.58 -7.46 2.40
C LYS A 293 -13.32 -6.41 1.57
N LEU A 294 -14.57 -6.72 1.23
CA LEU A 294 -15.52 -5.86 0.53
C LEU A 294 -16.77 -5.68 1.42
N SER A 295 -17.25 -4.45 1.51
CA SER A 295 -18.51 -4.07 2.16
C SER A 295 -19.21 -2.99 1.34
N GLY A 296 -20.44 -2.63 1.72
CA GLY A 296 -21.16 -1.51 1.11
C GLY A 296 -20.46 -0.15 1.25
N THR A 297 -19.48 -0.02 2.16
CA THR A 297 -18.73 1.22 2.39
C THR A 297 -17.41 1.29 1.61
N GLY A 298 -16.91 0.18 1.08
CA GLY A 298 -15.62 0.16 0.40
C GLY A 298 -14.98 -1.22 0.30
N VAL A 299 -13.74 -1.22 -0.15
CA VAL A 299 -12.89 -2.40 -0.26
C VAL A 299 -11.53 -2.14 0.40
N SER A 300 -11.00 -3.17 1.04
CA SER A 300 -9.68 -3.14 1.67
C SER A 300 -8.90 -4.41 1.36
N ALA A 301 -7.58 -4.27 1.25
CA ALA A 301 -6.67 -5.39 1.11
C ALA A 301 -5.45 -5.18 2.01
N ARG A 302 -4.90 -6.25 2.56
CA ARG A 302 -3.64 -6.21 3.31
C ARG A 302 -2.87 -7.50 3.10
N GLY A 303 -1.55 -7.42 3.18
CA GLY A 303 -0.75 -8.61 2.98
C GLY A 303 0.74 -8.37 2.89
N LYS A 304 1.42 -9.43 2.48
CA LYS A 304 2.83 -9.42 2.09
C LYS A 304 2.90 -9.67 0.59
N ALA A 305 3.74 -8.94 -0.12
CA ALA A 305 3.97 -9.13 -1.56
C ALA A 305 5.31 -8.51 -1.95
N GLN A 306 5.73 -8.73 -3.20
CA GLN A 306 6.82 -8.00 -3.81
C GLN A 306 6.24 -6.91 -4.72
N PHE A 307 6.74 -5.67 -4.59
CA PHE A 307 6.42 -4.58 -5.52
C PHE A 307 7.64 -4.33 -6.40
N ASN A 308 7.55 -4.63 -7.70
CA ASN A 308 8.67 -4.64 -8.63
C ASN A 308 9.90 -5.44 -8.13
N GLY A 309 9.70 -6.49 -7.32
CA GLY A 309 10.78 -7.27 -6.70
C GLY A 309 11.14 -6.86 -5.25
N LEU A 310 10.62 -5.73 -4.75
CA LEU A 310 10.82 -5.31 -3.36
C LEU A 310 9.85 -5.99 -2.41
N ALA A 311 10.36 -6.92 -1.60
CA ALA A 311 9.60 -7.55 -0.52
C ALA A 311 9.03 -6.48 0.44
N SER A 312 7.71 -6.50 0.60
CA SER A 312 6.98 -5.45 1.29
C SER A 312 5.76 -6.00 2.03
N THR A 313 5.35 -5.29 3.07
CA THR A 313 4.00 -5.41 3.62
C THR A 313 3.17 -4.23 3.16
N PHE A 314 1.87 -4.44 2.94
CA PHE A 314 1.00 -3.36 2.52
C PHE A 314 -0.39 -3.43 3.13
N GLN A 315 -1.03 -2.26 3.17
CA GLN A 315 -2.45 -2.07 3.41
C GLN A 315 -2.99 -1.14 2.35
N TRP A 316 -4.14 -1.48 1.81
CA TRP A 316 -4.84 -0.70 0.82
C TRP A 316 -6.31 -0.57 1.23
N ARG A 317 -6.86 0.61 1.01
CA ARG A 317 -8.28 0.89 1.24
C ARG A 317 -8.81 1.85 0.19
N GLN A 318 -9.98 1.54 -0.32
CA GLN A 318 -10.77 2.41 -1.19
C GLN A 318 -12.19 2.49 -0.63
N ASP A 319 -12.63 3.70 -0.32
CA ASP A 319 -14.01 3.94 0.11
C ASP A 319 -14.91 4.16 -1.12
N PHE A 320 -16.15 3.73 -1.04
CA PHE A 320 -17.14 3.97 -2.09
C PHE A 320 -17.87 5.29 -1.81
N THR A 321 -17.81 6.25 -2.75
CA THR A 321 -18.57 7.51 -2.69
C THR A 321 -19.50 7.62 -3.92
N LYS A 322 -20.60 8.38 -3.80
CA LYS A 322 -21.67 8.49 -4.82
C LYS A 322 -21.19 8.82 -6.26
N ASN A 323 -20.01 9.42 -6.43
CA ASN A 323 -19.51 9.88 -7.74
C ASN A 323 -18.48 8.95 -8.41
N ARG A 324 -18.20 7.75 -7.85
CA ARG A 324 -17.21 6.78 -8.38
C ARG A 324 -15.78 7.30 -8.63
N LYS A 325 -15.46 8.56 -8.30
CA LYS A 325 -14.07 9.07 -8.19
C LYS A 325 -13.43 8.39 -6.99
N SER A 326 -12.65 7.34 -7.25
CA SER A 326 -12.06 6.49 -6.23
C SER A 326 -10.73 7.07 -5.76
N SER A 327 -10.74 7.83 -4.68
CA SER A 327 -9.52 8.05 -3.90
C SER A 327 -9.25 6.80 -3.09
N SER A 328 -8.05 6.25 -3.20
CA SER A 328 -7.61 5.14 -2.38
C SER A 328 -6.34 5.51 -1.61
N THR A 329 -6.17 4.89 -0.45
CA THR A 329 -4.97 5.04 0.37
C THR A 329 -4.20 3.73 0.35
N PHE A 330 -2.89 3.84 0.10
CA PHE A 330 -1.94 2.75 0.22
C PHE A 330 -0.96 3.05 1.34
N VAL A 331 -0.69 2.07 2.18
CA VAL A 331 0.41 2.09 3.15
C VAL A 331 1.32 0.92 2.82
N VAL A 332 2.58 1.18 2.48
CA VAL A 332 3.57 0.16 2.12
C VAL A 332 4.76 0.28 3.06
N SER A 333 5.21 -0.84 3.62
CA SER A 333 6.46 -0.91 4.39
C SER A 333 7.44 -1.85 3.70
N THR A 334 8.66 -1.38 3.46
CA THR A 334 9.70 -2.12 2.75
C THR A 334 11.09 -1.77 3.27
N ARG A 335 12.10 -2.54 2.90
CA ARG A 335 13.51 -2.25 3.18
C ARG A 335 14.27 -2.25 1.86
N VAL A 336 15.00 -1.16 1.60
CA VAL A 336 15.75 -0.98 0.36
C VAL A 336 17.25 -0.91 0.64
N THR A 337 18.01 -1.69 -0.12
CA THR A 337 19.48 -1.60 -0.17
C THR A 337 19.93 -0.45 -1.05
N GLU A 338 21.23 -0.15 -1.04
CA GLU A 338 21.82 0.88 -1.90
C GLU A 338 21.69 0.54 -3.39
N ALA A 339 22.03 -0.70 -3.77
CA ALA A 339 21.88 -1.19 -5.13
C ALA A 339 20.43 -1.07 -5.63
N GLN A 340 19.46 -1.48 -4.81
CA GLN A 340 18.04 -1.36 -5.15
C GLN A 340 17.62 0.10 -5.31
N ARG A 341 18.02 1.01 -4.40
CA ARG A 341 17.69 2.45 -4.55
C ARG A 341 18.20 3.00 -5.88
N THR A 342 19.43 2.65 -6.27
CA THR A 342 20.03 3.07 -7.54
C THR A 342 19.30 2.46 -8.74
N GLU A 343 18.93 1.17 -8.68
CA GLU A 343 18.14 0.49 -9.71
C GLU A 343 16.79 1.18 -9.95
N TYR A 344 16.12 1.66 -8.90
CA TYR A 344 14.88 2.43 -9.00
C TYR A 344 15.09 3.94 -9.29
N GLY A 345 16.29 4.37 -9.67
CA GLY A 345 16.58 5.74 -10.09
C GLY A 345 16.79 6.74 -8.96
N PHE A 346 17.05 6.27 -7.74
CA PHE A 346 17.36 7.10 -6.58
C PHE A 346 18.81 6.88 -6.12
N ASP A 347 19.79 7.34 -6.92
CA ASP A 347 21.19 7.30 -6.53
C ASP A 347 21.48 8.36 -5.45
N LEU A 348 21.42 7.89 -4.20
CA LEU A 348 21.79 8.65 -3.02
C LEU A 348 23.10 8.13 -2.40
N SER A 349 23.88 7.34 -3.13
CA SER A 349 25.05 6.59 -2.61
C SER A 349 26.12 7.51 -2.00
N ARG A 350 26.21 8.75 -2.48
CA ARG A 350 27.08 9.79 -1.92
C ARG A 350 26.62 10.30 -0.56
N TYR A 351 25.32 10.25 -0.28
CA TYR A 351 24.71 10.87 0.89
C TYR A 351 24.17 9.87 1.92
N VAL A 352 23.73 8.70 1.47
CA VAL A 352 23.07 7.67 2.29
C VAL A 352 23.61 6.30 1.87
N ARG A 353 24.47 5.73 2.70
CA ARG A 353 25.11 4.44 2.48
C ARG A 353 24.49 3.39 3.39
N GLY A 354 24.23 2.20 2.84
CA GLY A 354 23.60 1.09 3.60
C GLY A 354 22.07 0.99 3.45
N ALA A 355 21.44 0.09 4.20
CA ALA A 355 20.03 -0.25 4.05
C ALA A 355 19.11 0.72 4.79
N VAL A 356 17.97 1.05 4.18
CA VAL A 356 16.97 2.00 4.71
C VAL A 356 15.61 1.31 4.80
N GLY A 357 14.96 1.40 5.96
CA GLY A 357 13.56 1.00 6.11
C GLY A 357 12.65 2.13 5.66
N LEU A 358 11.61 1.84 4.88
CA LEU A 358 10.67 2.83 4.34
C LEU A 358 9.23 2.45 4.71
N THR A 359 8.47 3.43 5.18
CA THR A 359 7.01 3.38 5.28
C THR A 359 6.44 4.50 4.41
N LEU A 360 5.68 4.13 3.39
CA LEU A 360 5.08 5.03 2.40
C LEU A 360 3.57 5.05 2.61
N LYS A 361 2.98 6.23 2.78
CA LYS A 361 1.52 6.41 2.74
C LYS A 361 1.17 7.23 1.50
N ALA A 362 0.62 6.58 0.49
CA ALA A 362 0.27 7.18 -0.79
C ALA A 362 -1.24 7.40 -0.93
N SER A 363 -1.60 8.56 -1.47
CA SER A 363 -2.95 8.83 -1.96
C SER A 363 -2.98 8.61 -3.47
N VAL A 364 -3.79 7.66 -3.90
CA VAL A 364 -3.93 7.28 -5.31
C VAL A 364 -5.32 7.70 -5.79
N SER A 365 -5.35 8.56 -6.79
CA SER A 365 -6.56 9.04 -7.45
C SER A 365 -6.44 8.72 -8.92
N ASP A 366 -7.47 8.12 -9.49
CA ASP A 366 -7.43 7.65 -10.88
C ASP A 366 -6.14 6.87 -11.19
N GLY A 367 -5.74 6.00 -10.24
CA GLY A 367 -4.60 5.07 -10.33
C GLY A 367 -3.24 5.71 -10.52
N GLN A 368 -3.20 7.04 -10.40
CA GLN A 368 -1.99 7.82 -10.32
C GLN A 368 -1.75 8.23 -8.88
N VAL A 369 -0.49 8.16 -8.48
CA VAL A 369 -0.07 8.63 -7.16
C VAL A 369 -0.06 10.16 -7.19
N SER A 370 -0.83 10.79 -6.31
CA SER A 370 -0.90 12.26 -6.22
C SER A 370 0.02 12.81 -5.14
N LYS A 371 0.00 12.17 -3.95
CA LYS A 371 0.83 12.53 -2.80
C LYS A 371 1.35 11.29 -2.11
N VAL A 372 2.59 11.34 -1.64
CA VAL A 372 3.21 10.28 -0.84
C VAL A 372 3.84 10.90 0.39
N HIS A 373 3.39 10.45 1.55
CA HIS A 373 4.06 10.70 2.80
C HIS A 373 5.08 9.59 3.05
N VAL A 374 6.35 9.95 3.24
CA VAL A 374 7.48 9.02 3.38
C VAL A 374 8.03 9.13 4.80
N LYS A 375 8.17 7.99 5.46
CA LYS A 375 8.98 7.82 6.67
C LYS A 375 10.13 6.87 6.35
N ALA A 376 11.35 7.30 6.64
CA ALA A 376 12.55 6.52 6.44
C ALA A 376 13.26 6.28 7.78
N ASP A 377 13.48 5.01 8.11
CA ASP A 377 14.37 4.59 9.20
C ASP A 377 15.80 4.50 8.65
N LEU A 378 16.64 5.41 9.13
CA LEU A 378 18.04 5.56 8.77
C LEU A 378 18.97 4.99 9.84
N SER A 379 18.45 4.24 10.82
CA SER A 379 19.24 3.76 11.97
C SER A 379 20.41 2.86 11.57
N ASN A 380 20.33 2.22 10.40
CA ASN A 380 21.37 1.34 9.84
C ASN A 380 22.12 1.99 8.65
N ALA A 381 21.93 3.29 8.42
CA ALA A 381 22.53 4.01 7.31
C ALA A 381 23.62 4.97 7.81
N ILE A 382 24.71 5.06 7.06
CA ILE A 382 25.72 6.10 7.22
C ILE A 382 25.29 7.28 6.36
N LEU A 383 25.21 8.47 6.96
CA LEU A 383 24.95 9.70 6.23
C LEU A 383 26.26 10.44 5.99
N ALA A 384 26.45 10.98 4.80
CA ALA A 384 27.68 11.65 4.42
C ALA A 384 27.43 12.90 3.59
N VAL A 385 28.35 13.86 3.67
CA VAL A 385 28.46 14.99 2.74
C VAL A 385 29.93 15.13 2.40
N ASP A 386 30.35 14.42 1.35
CA ASP A 386 31.75 14.28 0.94
C ASP A 386 32.39 15.63 0.56
N GLU A 387 31.60 16.64 0.16
CA GLU A 387 32.07 17.97 -0.18
C GLU A 387 32.68 18.70 1.02
N ILE A 388 32.22 18.40 2.24
CA ILE A 388 32.72 18.98 3.49
C ILE A 388 33.36 17.93 4.42
N ASP A 389 33.56 16.71 3.91
CA ASP A 389 34.12 15.58 4.66
C ASP A 389 33.37 15.30 5.97
N TRP A 390 32.04 15.45 5.94
CA TRP A 390 31.17 15.18 7.08
C TRP A 390 30.60 13.78 6.97
N VAL A 391 30.63 13.04 8.08
CA VAL A 391 30.04 11.70 8.22
C VAL A 391 29.25 11.63 9.51
N HIS A 392 28.05 11.09 9.43
CA HIS A 392 27.25 10.66 10.57
C HIS A 392 27.14 9.13 10.53
N PRO A 393 27.72 8.42 11.51
CA PRO A 393 27.67 6.96 11.55
C PRO A 393 26.24 6.46 11.72
N ALA A 394 26.03 5.17 11.42
CA ALA A 394 24.78 4.50 11.74
C ALA A 394 24.51 4.59 13.26
N GLY A 395 23.25 4.81 13.63
CA GLY A 395 22.87 5.02 15.02
C GLY A 395 21.36 5.04 15.21
N LYS A 396 20.90 4.49 16.33
CA LYS A 396 19.48 4.43 16.70
C LYS A 396 18.83 5.82 16.65
N ASP A 397 17.53 5.84 16.35
CA ASP A 397 16.68 7.05 16.30
C ASP A 397 17.03 8.04 15.18
N THR A 398 17.86 7.64 14.21
CA THR A 398 18.06 8.43 12.99
C THR A 398 16.93 8.15 12.01
N ARG A 399 16.14 9.17 11.71
CA ARG A 399 14.97 9.05 10.83
C ARG A 399 14.80 10.27 9.93
N ALA A 400 14.22 10.04 8.77
CA ALA A 400 13.73 11.09 7.89
C ALA A 400 12.22 10.97 7.65
N GLU A 401 11.56 12.11 7.44
CA GLU A 401 10.14 12.19 7.13
C GLU A 401 9.90 13.35 6.16
N PHE A 402 9.09 13.13 5.12
CA PHE A 402 8.78 14.15 4.12
C PHE A 402 7.55 13.79 3.29
N ASP A 403 6.93 14.79 2.68
CA ASP A 403 5.84 14.61 1.73
C ASP A 403 6.32 14.88 0.30
N VAL A 404 5.95 14.02 -0.65
CA VAL A 404 6.22 14.18 -2.08
C VAL A 404 4.89 14.43 -2.81
N ASP A 405 4.85 15.51 -3.58
CA ASP A 405 3.71 15.88 -4.41
C ASP A 405 4.04 15.65 -5.90
N PHE A 406 3.17 14.88 -6.56
CA PHE A 406 3.26 14.45 -7.97
C PHE A 406 2.23 15.16 -8.86
N SER A 407 1.47 16.13 -8.35
CA SER A 407 0.39 16.81 -9.09
C SER A 407 0.86 17.81 -10.17
N ARG A 408 2.17 18.01 -10.32
CA ARG A 408 2.79 18.96 -11.25
C ARG A 408 3.92 18.30 -12.05
N PRO A 409 4.29 18.83 -13.23
CA PRO A 409 5.56 18.48 -13.86
C PRO A 409 6.73 18.73 -12.90
N GLY A 410 7.57 17.71 -12.71
CA GLY A 410 8.61 17.69 -11.68
C GLY A 410 8.13 17.09 -10.36
N ARG A 411 8.76 17.44 -9.24
CA ARG A 411 8.40 16.94 -7.91
C ARG A 411 8.59 18.03 -6.86
N LYS A 412 7.65 18.16 -5.93
CA LYS A 412 7.81 19.01 -4.75
C LYS A 412 7.96 18.12 -3.53
N ILE A 413 9.02 18.34 -2.76
CA ILE A 413 9.20 17.74 -1.45
C ILE A 413 8.94 18.81 -0.39
N SER A 414 7.98 18.55 0.49
CA SER A 414 7.63 19.44 1.61
C SER A 414 7.79 18.74 2.94
N ASN A 415 7.82 19.53 4.02
CA ASN A 415 7.95 19.04 5.39
C ASN A 415 9.16 18.10 5.57
N PHE A 416 10.21 18.30 4.78
CA PHE A 416 11.39 17.45 4.85
C PHE A 416 12.05 17.65 6.20
N ALA A 417 12.21 16.56 6.94
CA ALA A 417 12.81 16.55 8.25
C ALA A 417 13.75 15.36 8.39
N VAL A 418 14.95 15.58 8.94
CA VAL A 418 15.88 14.53 9.35
C VAL A 418 16.31 14.81 10.79
N ASN A 419 16.24 13.82 11.66
CA ASN A 419 16.65 13.92 13.06
C ASN A 419 17.39 12.65 13.49
N GLY A 420 18.42 12.78 14.32
CA GLY A 420 19.20 11.67 14.88
C GLY A 420 20.59 12.14 15.33
N GLY A 421 21.17 11.61 16.40
CA GLY A 421 22.57 11.90 16.79
C GLY A 421 22.94 13.40 16.94
N GLY A 422 21.99 14.27 17.26
CA GLY A 422 22.18 15.73 17.33
C GLY A 422 21.98 16.47 16.00
N MET A 423 21.91 15.76 14.87
CA MET A 423 21.50 16.28 13.57
C MET A 423 20.03 16.70 13.60
N ARG A 424 19.76 17.83 12.95
CA ARG A 424 18.41 18.36 12.74
C ARG A 424 18.37 19.14 11.44
N ILE A 425 17.71 18.57 10.44
CA ILE A 425 17.53 19.19 9.13
C ILE A 425 16.02 19.38 8.93
N ARG A 426 15.60 20.57 8.51
CA ARG A 426 14.23 20.85 8.08
C ARG A 426 14.24 21.72 6.83
N GLY A 427 13.38 21.41 5.85
CA GLY A 427 13.29 22.20 4.64
C GLY A 427 12.25 21.74 3.63
N ASN A 428 12.34 22.33 2.43
CA ASN A 428 11.50 22.03 1.29
C ASN A 428 12.34 22.06 0.01
N MET A 429 11.97 21.26 -0.98
CA MET A 429 12.66 21.17 -2.26
C MET A 429 11.67 21.14 -3.42
N ILE A 430 12.07 21.71 -4.54
CA ILE A 430 11.34 21.69 -5.82
C ILE A 430 12.32 21.19 -6.87
N PHE A 431 11.91 20.14 -7.57
CA PHE A 431 12.63 19.51 -8.65
C PHE A 431 11.89 19.73 -9.96
N ARG A 432 12.67 19.88 -11.02
CA ARG A 432 12.20 19.95 -12.40
C ARG A 432 11.84 18.56 -12.93
N PRO A 433 11.15 18.45 -14.09
CA PRO A 433 10.82 17.16 -14.72
C PRO A 433 12.03 16.26 -14.99
N ASP A 434 13.20 16.84 -15.27
CA ASP A 434 14.45 16.11 -15.51
C ASP A 434 15.17 15.67 -14.22
N GLY A 435 14.56 15.86 -13.05
CA GLY A 435 15.14 15.53 -11.74
C GLY A 435 16.11 16.58 -11.19
N GLY A 436 16.45 17.63 -11.95
CA GLY A 436 17.33 18.70 -11.49
C GLY A 436 16.68 19.55 -10.39
N VAL A 437 17.46 19.96 -9.38
CA VAL A 437 17.00 20.89 -8.34
C VAL A 437 16.69 22.25 -8.97
N GLU A 438 15.47 22.73 -8.77
CA GLU A 438 15.01 24.08 -9.12
C GLU A 438 15.21 25.02 -7.93
N LYS A 439 14.75 24.60 -6.76
CA LYS A 439 14.84 25.34 -5.49
C LYS A 439 14.96 24.36 -4.33
N ALA A 440 15.81 24.66 -3.36
CA ALA A 440 15.84 23.99 -2.07
C ALA A 440 15.99 25.04 -0.97
N ASP A 441 15.24 24.90 0.12
CA ASP A 441 15.28 25.84 1.23
C ASP A 441 15.26 25.06 2.54
N PHE A 442 16.36 25.16 3.28
CA PHE A 442 16.58 24.50 4.56
C PHE A 442 16.84 25.56 5.62
N PRO A 443 15.79 26.13 6.24
CA PRO A 443 15.95 27.11 7.32
C PRO A 443 16.65 26.53 8.55
N GLN A 444 16.64 25.20 8.70
CA GLN A 444 17.38 24.49 9.73
C GLN A 444 18.20 23.38 9.07
N PHE A 445 19.52 23.52 9.10
CA PHE A 445 20.46 22.56 8.53
C PHE A 445 21.61 22.35 9.53
N ARG A 446 21.31 21.65 10.62
CA ARG A 446 22.29 21.32 11.65
C ARG A 446 22.77 19.89 11.46
N LEU A 447 24.04 19.74 11.10
CA LEU A 447 24.69 18.44 10.92
C LEU A 447 25.31 17.95 12.24
N SER A 448 25.83 18.86 13.07
CA SER A 448 26.36 18.58 14.40
C SER A 448 26.39 19.85 15.25
N LYS A 449 26.89 19.79 16.49
CA LYS A 449 27.13 20.99 17.31
C LYS A 449 28.14 21.96 16.69
N LEU A 450 28.98 21.50 15.76
CA LEU A 450 30.00 22.29 15.07
C LEU A 450 29.58 22.75 13.68
N ASN A 451 28.37 22.35 13.24
CA ASN A 451 27.82 22.67 11.94
C ASN A 451 26.34 23.00 12.10
N ASP A 452 26.04 24.27 12.36
CA ASP A 452 24.68 24.79 12.58
C ASP A 452 24.41 25.96 11.63
N MET A 453 23.65 25.69 10.57
CA MET A 453 23.44 26.62 9.47
C MET A 453 22.05 26.50 8.86
N SER A 454 21.79 27.38 7.89
CA SER A 454 20.69 27.37 6.96
C SER A 454 21.24 27.37 5.55
N LEU A 455 20.52 26.74 4.62
CA LEU A 455 20.95 26.54 3.24
C LEU A 455 19.79 26.91 2.31
N SER A 456 20.02 27.76 1.33
CA SER A 456 19.08 28.04 0.24
C SER A 456 19.77 27.83 -1.10
N VAL A 457 19.16 27.04 -1.97
CA VAL A 457 19.63 26.73 -3.33
C VAL A 457 18.57 27.20 -4.32
N ARG A 458 18.98 27.93 -5.35
CA ARG A 458 18.11 28.37 -6.44
C ARG A 458 18.81 28.23 -7.77
N ARG A 459 18.11 27.74 -8.78
CA ARG A 459 18.59 27.76 -10.16
C ARG A 459 18.31 29.13 -10.79
N LYS A 460 19.29 29.68 -11.51
CA LYS A 460 19.16 30.88 -12.36
C LYS A 460 19.76 30.59 -13.73
N GLY A 461 18.91 30.27 -14.71
CA GLY A 461 19.35 29.74 -16.00
C GLY A 461 20.11 28.43 -15.83
N ARG A 462 21.33 28.34 -16.38
CA ARG A 462 22.21 27.16 -16.19
C ARG A 462 22.94 27.16 -14.84
N ALA A 463 23.01 28.29 -14.14
CA ALA A 463 23.75 28.42 -12.89
C ALA A 463 22.94 27.99 -11.66
N VAL A 464 23.62 27.46 -10.66
CA VAL A 464 23.09 27.13 -9.33
C VAL A 464 23.63 28.16 -8.34
N LEU A 465 22.73 28.88 -7.68
CA LEU A 465 23.04 29.85 -6.64
C LEU A 465 22.78 29.21 -5.28
N MET A 466 23.81 29.15 -4.44
CA MET A 466 23.76 28.61 -3.09
C MET A 466 24.04 29.73 -2.08
N SER A 467 23.18 29.86 -1.07
CA SER A 467 23.34 30.80 0.03
C SER A 467 23.36 30.04 1.35
N ILE A 468 24.42 30.23 2.13
CA ILE A 468 24.63 29.53 3.40
C ILE A 468 24.78 30.58 4.51
N LYS A 469 23.97 30.46 5.57
CA LYS A 469 24.09 31.32 6.75
C LYS A 469 24.10 30.48 8.01
N GLY A 470 25.08 30.63 8.89
CA GLY A 470 25.14 29.79 10.08
C GLY A 470 25.83 30.40 11.28
N LYS A 471 25.62 29.78 12.44
CA LYS A 471 26.25 30.17 13.71
C LYS A 471 27.68 29.63 13.81
N VAL A 472 27.87 28.40 13.36
CA VAL A 472 29.14 27.70 13.44
C VAL A 472 29.34 26.74 12.27
N PHE A 473 30.56 26.71 11.75
CA PHE A 473 31.00 25.77 10.71
C PHE A 473 32.38 25.21 11.03
N ASP A 474 32.54 23.90 10.88
CA ASP A 474 33.83 23.23 11.04
C ASP A 474 34.58 23.19 9.72
N ALA A 475 35.51 24.13 9.52
CA ALA A 475 36.29 24.20 8.29
C ALA A 475 37.57 23.34 8.34
N ARG A 476 37.89 22.68 9.46
CA ARG A 476 39.13 21.90 9.60
C ARG A 476 39.31 20.88 8.47
N PRO A 477 38.29 20.08 8.08
CA PRO A 477 38.47 19.11 7.01
C PRO A 477 38.76 19.78 5.65
N LEU A 478 38.09 20.89 5.35
CA LEU A 478 38.32 21.66 4.11
C LEU A 478 39.71 22.29 4.07
N ILE A 479 40.16 22.86 5.19
CA ILE A 479 41.50 23.45 5.30
C ILE A 479 42.55 22.36 5.08
N ASN A 480 42.43 21.22 5.75
CA ASN A 480 43.37 20.11 5.61
C ASN A 480 43.39 19.57 4.17
N ARG A 481 42.22 19.47 3.53
CA ARG A 481 42.08 19.06 2.13
C ARG A 481 42.73 20.04 1.15
N ALA A 482 42.71 21.34 1.44
CA ALA A 482 43.31 22.36 0.58
C ALA A 482 44.85 22.27 0.50
N PHE A 483 45.49 21.68 1.52
CA PHE A 483 46.94 21.48 1.58
C PHE A 483 47.38 20.04 1.29
N ALA A 484 46.45 19.11 1.05
CA ALA A 484 46.78 17.73 0.70
C ALA A 484 47.01 17.60 -0.81
N ASP A 485 48.10 16.94 -1.21
CA ASP A 485 48.34 16.53 -2.60
C ASP A 485 47.33 15.45 -2.98
N ARG A 486 46.25 15.84 -3.67
CA ARG A 486 45.25 14.89 -4.17
C ARG A 486 45.04 15.07 -5.67
N ARG A 487 44.95 13.93 -6.36
CA ARG A 487 44.50 13.83 -7.76
C ARG A 487 43.13 14.48 -7.91
N ALA A 488 42.97 15.26 -8.98
CA ALA A 488 41.68 15.82 -9.36
C ALA A 488 40.63 14.70 -9.53
N PRO A 489 39.35 14.96 -9.24
CA PRO A 489 38.30 13.97 -9.48
C PRO A 489 38.30 13.57 -10.97
N THR A 490 38.39 12.27 -11.24
CA THR A 490 38.21 11.68 -12.57
C THR A 490 36.72 11.49 -12.82
N GLY A 491 36.11 12.49 -13.46
CA GLY A 491 34.73 12.43 -13.96
C GLY A 491 34.53 13.48 -15.05
N PRO A 492 33.55 13.31 -15.95
CA PRO A 492 33.32 14.24 -17.05
C PRO A 492 32.98 15.64 -16.52
N ALA A 493 33.86 16.62 -16.77
CA ALA A 493 33.80 17.97 -16.22
C ALA A 493 32.64 18.81 -16.79
N ASP A 494 32.17 18.49 -18.00
CA ASP A 494 31.22 19.31 -18.77
C ASP A 494 29.76 19.17 -18.32
N ALA A 495 29.45 18.20 -17.45
CA ALA A 495 28.10 17.98 -16.93
C ALA A 495 27.79 18.78 -15.65
N ILE A 496 28.78 19.45 -15.04
CA ILE A 496 28.59 20.18 -13.77
C ILE A 496 28.15 21.63 -14.06
N PRO A 497 26.95 22.05 -13.63
CA PRO A 497 26.48 23.42 -13.86
C PRO A 497 27.38 24.44 -13.14
N PRO A 498 27.49 25.69 -13.64
CA PRO A 498 28.13 26.76 -12.89
C PRO A 498 27.49 26.92 -11.50
N ILE A 499 28.30 27.01 -10.45
CA ILE A 499 27.85 27.14 -9.07
C ILE A 499 28.40 28.45 -8.49
N LYS A 500 27.53 29.25 -7.88
CA LYS A 500 27.91 30.40 -7.06
C LYS A 500 27.48 30.15 -5.63
N ILE A 501 28.42 30.11 -4.70
CA ILE A 501 28.19 29.94 -3.27
C ILE A 501 28.45 31.28 -2.59
N THR A 502 27.48 31.79 -1.86
CA THR A 502 27.64 32.91 -0.93
C THR A 502 27.44 32.38 0.47
N PHE A 503 28.35 32.69 1.39
CA PHE A 503 28.24 32.25 2.78
C PHE A 503 28.49 33.37 3.79
N ALA A 504 27.86 33.24 4.96
CA ALA A 504 28.12 34.05 6.14
C ALA A 504 28.03 33.18 7.40
N PHE A 505 29.05 33.22 8.24
CA PHE A 505 29.13 32.46 9.49
C PHE A 505 29.57 33.35 10.65
N ASP A 506 28.89 33.23 11.79
CA ASP A 506 29.31 33.93 13.00
C ASP A 506 30.68 33.42 13.47
N ARG A 507 30.91 32.10 13.36
CA ARG A 507 32.15 31.43 13.73
C ARG A 507 32.52 30.32 12.74
N ILE A 508 33.75 30.36 12.23
CA ILE A 508 34.37 29.22 11.55
C ILE A 508 35.44 28.65 12.47
N ILE A 509 35.34 27.36 12.76
CA ILE A 509 36.33 26.61 13.53
C ILE A 509 37.43 26.15 12.58
N ALA A 510 38.66 26.54 12.87
CA ALA A 510 39.85 26.13 12.16
C ALA A 510 40.73 25.21 13.03
N ASN A 511 41.90 24.85 12.53
CA ASN A 511 42.79 23.96 13.26
C ASN A 511 43.37 24.65 14.51
N ARG A 512 43.85 23.83 15.45
CA ARG A 512 44.57 24.29 16.67
C ARG A 512 43.80 25.27 17.54
N GLY A 513 42.47 25.19 17.54
CA GLY A 513 41.58 26.02 18.37
C GLY A 513 41.32 27.42 17.82
N GLU A 514 41.83 27.74 16.64
CA GLU A 514 41.61 29.05 16.01
C GLU A 514 40.16 29.21 15.52
N ILE A 515 39.62 30.41 15.72
CA ILE A 515 38.25 30.75 15.34
C ILE A 515 38.26 32.02 14.52
N ILE A 516 37.65 31.96 13.34
CA ILE A 516 37.40 33.12 12.48
C ILE A 516 35.96 33.58 12.71
N GLN A 517 35.80 34.77 13.28
CA GLN A 517 34.53 35.43 13.57
C GLN A 517 34.03 36.22 12.37
N ASN A 518 32.70 36.34 12.25
CA ASN A 518 32.01 37.14 11.24
C ASN A 518 32.50 36.87 9.80
N ALA A 519 32.74 35.59 9.51
CA ALA A 519 33.32 35.15 8.25
C ALA A 519 32.26 35.25 7.14
N LYS A 520 32.58 35.95 6.05
CA LYS A 520 31.72 36.08 4.88
C LYS A 520 32.51 35.86 3.60
N GLY A 521 31.88 35.29 2.60
CA GLY A 521 32.57 35.07 1.34
C GLY A 521 31.70 34.59 0.19
N THR A 522 32.35 34.54 -0.97
CA THR A 522 31.80 34.06 -2.23
C THR A 522 32.77 33.11 -2.92
N ILE A 523 32.25 32.03 -3.49
CA ILE A 523 32.99 31.08 -4.31
C ILE A 523 32.21 30.89 -5.61
N ASP A 524 32.82 31.18 -6.76
CA ASP A 524 32.25 30.83 -8.07
C ASP A 524 33.02 29.66 -8.68
N ALA A 525 32.31 28.66 -9.20
CA ALA A 525 32.86 27.49 -9.86
C ALA A 525 32.18 27.24 -11.21
N VAL A 526 32.94 26.81 -12.21
CA VAL A 526 32.46 26.47 -13.56
C VAL A 526 33.08 25.13 -13.97
N ALA A 527 32.27 24.21 -14.49
CA ALA A 527 32.72 22.86 -14.88
C ALA A 527 33.50 22.14 -13.76
N GLY A 528 33.03 22.27 -12.52
CA GLY A 528 33.67 21.70 -11.33
C GLY A 528 34.97 22.39 -10.87
N LYS A 529 35.45 23.43 -11.56
CA LYS A 529 36.66 24.17 -11.21
C LYS A 529 36.31 25.50 -10.55
N VAL A 530 36.84 25.74 -9.35
CA VAL A 530 36.67 27.04 -8.67
C VAL A 530 37.41 28.13 -9.46
N ARG A 531 36.66 29.15 -9.89
CA ARG A 531 37.08 30.30 -10.68
C ARG A 531 37.45 31.49 -9.80
N THR A 532 36.67 31.77 -8.76
CA THR A 532 36.90 32.89 -7.84
C THR A 532 36.63 32.45 -6.40
N ILE A 533 37.38 33.04 -5.48
CA ILE A 533 37.20 32.92 -4.02
C ILE A 533 37.39 34.32 -3.45
N ASP A 534 36.49 34.80 -2.61
CA ASP A 534 36.70 35.97 -1.74
C ASP A 534 36.13 35.61 -0.36
N ILE A 535 36.97 35.59 0.66
CA ILE A 535 36.62 35.26 2.04
C ILE A 535 37.23 36.32 2.95
N LYS A 536 36.46 36.84 3.88
CA LYS A 536 36.90 37.83 4.89
C LYS A 536 36.34 37.45 6.25
N GLY A 537 37.10 37.70 7.31
CA GLY A 537 36.67 37.54 8.70
C GLY A 537 37.69 38.09 9.67
N ASN A 538 37.55 37.76 10.95
CA ASN A 538 38.42 38.27 12.01
C ASN A 538 38.83 37.13 12.95
N PHE A 539 40.11 37.02 13.30
CA PHE A 539 40.50 36.21 14.45
C PHE A 539 40.01 36.86 15.75
N ILE A 540 40.02 36.07 16.85
CA ILE A 540 39.75 36.57 18.19
C ILE A 540 40.68 37.76 18.50
N GLY A 541 40.13 38.81 19.12
CA GLY A 541 40.83 40.09 19.30
C GLY A 541 40.67 41.05 18.11
N ASN A 542 39.74 40.77 17.19
CA ASN A 542 39.36 41.61 16.06
C ASN A 542 40.45 41.78 14.97
N SER A 543 41.38 40.84 14.87
CA SER A 543 42.46 40.85 13.87
C SER A 543 41.96 40.38 12.50
N PRO A 544 41.87 41.24 11.47
CA PRO A 544 41.29 40.87 10.17
C PRO A 544 42.12 39.83 9.41
N VAL A 545 41.43 38.94 8.70
CA VAL A 545 41.99 37.98 7.75
C VAL A 545 41.15 37.97 6.47
N ALA A 546 41.80 37.93 5.30
CA ALA A 546 41.14 37.85 4.02
C ALA A 546 41.88 36.94 3.04
N LEU A 547 41.14 36.09 2.34
CA LEU A 547 41.62 35.21 1.27
C LEU A 547 40.91 35.57 -0.03
N ARG A 548 41.67 35.83 -1.09
CA ARG A 548 41.16 35.98 -2.45
C ARG A 548 41.79 34.95 -3.36
N GLY A 549 41.07 34.52 -4.38
CA GLY A 549 41.61 33.64 -5.40
C GLY A 549 40.90 33.80 -6.73
N TRP A 550 41.62 33.61 -7.83
CA TRP A 550 41.07 33.63 -9.17
C TRP A 550 41.82 32.69 -10.12
N THR A 551 41.15 32.20 -11.16
CA THR A 551 41.80 31.49 -12.26
C THR A 551 42.74 32.44 -13.00
N ASN A 552 44.00 32.03 -13.19
CA ASN A 552 44.99 32.81 -13.93
C ASN A 552 45.02 32.44 -15.42
N SER A 553 45.77 33.20 -16.22
CA SER A 553 45.88 33.02 -17.68
C SER A 553 46.42 31.65 -18.10
N THR A 554 47.13 30.94 -17.23
CA THR A 554 47.69 29.61 -17.50
C THR A 554 46.72 28.46 -17.17
N GLY A 555 45.47 28.77 -16.82
CA GLY A 555 44.47 27.79 -16.36
C GLY A 555 44.70 27.27 -14.94
N GLY A 556 45.71 27.79 -14.24
CA GLY A 556 45.97 27.57 -12.81
C GLY A 556 45.18 28.54 -11.93
N ARG A 557 45.48 28.58 -10.62
CA ARG A 557 44.81 29.48 -9.66
C ARG A 557 45.81 30.36 -8.93
N THR A 558 45.56 31.65 -8.87
CA THR A 558 46.29 32.55 -7.97
C THR A 558 45.51 32.71 -6.68
N LEU A 559 46.18 32.59 -5.53
CA LEU A 559 45.65 32.83 -4.19
C LEU A 559 46.41 33.98 -3.53
N GLN A 560 45.69 34.87 -2.86
CA GLN A 560 46.23 35.93 -2.03
C GLN A 560 45.60 35.88 -0.64
N LEU A 561 46.41 35.75 0.39
CA LEU A 561 45.98 35.75 1.79
C LEU A 561 46.67 36.88 2.53
N VAL A 562 45.89 37.72 3.22
CA VAL A 562 46.40 38.80 4.08
C VAL A 562 45.80 38.66 5.47
N SER A 563 46.62 38.89 6.50
CA SER A 563 46.19 38.78 7.89
C SER A 563 46.94 39.74 8.80
N ARG A 564 46.26 40.26 9.83
CA ARG A 564 46.87 41.00 10.95
C ARG A 564 47.22 40.13 12.16
N ASP A 565 47.09 38.82 12.05
CA ASP A 565 47.66 37.86 13.01
C ASP A 565 48.28 36.68 12.25
N ALA A 566 49.58 36.78 11.98
CA ALA A 566 50.34 35.74 11.28
C ALA A 566 50.34 34.42 12.05
N GLY A 567 50.49 34.48 13.37
CA GLY A 567 50.47 33.31 14.24
C GLY A 567 49.14 32.55 14.19
N ALA A 568 48.03 33.26 14.36
CA ALA A 568 46.69 32.67 14.25
C ALA A 568 46.43 32.08 12.86
N THR A 569 46.90 32.75 11.81
CA THR A 569 46.76 32.28 10.43
C THR A 569 47.49 30.96 10.19
N LEU A 570 48.75 30.86 10.62
CA LEU A 570 49.54 29.63 10.48
C LEU A 570 49.00 28.49 11.35
N ARG A 571 48.45 28.80 12.54
CA ARG A 571 47.78 27.80 13.39
C ARG A 571 46.47 27.30 12.78
N ALA A 572 45.64 28.21 12.27
CA ALA A 572 44.39 27.89 11.59
C ALA A 572 44.61 27.00 10.35
N ALA A 573 45.66 27.28 9.58
CA ALA A 573 46.10 26.48 8.43
C ALA A 573 46.80 25.16 8.81
N ASN A 574 47.01 24.90 10.11
CA ASN A 574 47.79 23.77 10.62
C ASN A 574 49.25 23.68 10.14
N LEU A 575 49.86 24.82 9.78
CA LEU A 575 51.23 24.87 9.24
C LEU A 575 52.28 25.02 10.35
N TYR A 576 52.05 25.91 11.32
CA TYR A 576 53.03 26.19 12.38
C TYR A 576 52.35 26.73 13.66
N SER A 577 52.83 26.34 14.85
CA SER A 577 52.17 26.65 16.14
C SER A 577 52.91 27.68 16.99
N LYS A 578 54.20 27.83 16.75
CA LYS A 578 55.09 28.56 17.64
C LYS A 578 55.17 30.06 17.35
N ILE A 579 54.50 30.54 16.31
CA ILE A 579 54.42 31.97 15.99
C ILE A 579 53.20 32.58 16.68
N SER A 580 53.35 33.76 17.29
CA SER A 580 52.26 34.57 17.84
C SER A 580 52.32 36.01 17.30
N GLY A 581 51.16 36.58 16.97
CA GLY A 581 51.02 37.94 16.47
C GLY A 581 51.60 38.15 15.07
N GLY A 582 51.87 39.40 14.72
CA GLY A 582 52.45 39.82 13.45
C GLY A 582 51.48 39.90 12.29
N THR A 583 51.94 40.41 11.15
CA THR A 583 51.17 40.46 9.90
C THR A 583 51.65 39.40 8.92
N LEU A 584 50.75 38.86 8.10
CA LEU A 584 51.06 37.86 7.06
C LEU A 584 50.50 38.31 5.72
N GLY A 585 51.32 38.21 4.69
CA GLY A 585 50.91 38.29 3.29
C GLY A 585 51.43 37.08 2.54
N LEU A 586 50.55 36.34 1.88
CA LEU A 586 50.89 35.19 1.04
C LEU A 586 50.31 35.42 -0.35
N THR A 587 51.12 35.23 -1.38
CA THR A 587 50.66 35.08 -2.78
C THR A 587 51.16 33.75 -3.30
N ALA A 588 50.26 32.90 -3.81
CA ALA A 588 50.60 31.59 -4.34
C ALA A 588 49.93 31.36 -5.71
N ASN A 589 50.72 30.91 -6.68
CA ASN A 589 50.26 30.46 -7.99
C ASN A 589 50.24 28.93 -8.01
N LEU A 590 49.06 28.37 -8.13
CA LEU A 590 48.79 26.94 -8.22
C LEU A 590 48.72 26.50 -9.68
N ALA A 591 49.24 25.31 -9.98
CA ALA A 591 49.04 24.63 -11.25
C ALA A 591 47.55 24.27 -11.46
N PRO A 592 47.12 23.97 -12.70
CA PRO A 592 45.77 23.43 -12.95
C PRO A 592 45.41 22.20 -12.10
N GLY A 593 46.41 21.41 -11.69
CA GLY A 593 46.26 20.24 -10.81
C GLY A 593 46.36 20.54 -9.30
N GLY A 594 46.52 21.79 -8.88
CA GLY A 594 46.48 22.20 -7.46
C GLY A 594 47.83 22.44 -6.77
N GLY A 595 48.93 21.85 -7.26
CA GLY A 595 50.26 22.04 -6.67
C GLY A 595 50.78 23.48 -6.76
N ILE A 596 51.49 23.95 -5.73
CA ILE A 596 52.10 25.30 -5.70
C ILE A 596 53.27 25.34 -6.70
N ARG A 597 53.19 26.22 -7.70
CA ARG A 597 54.29 26.48 -8.66
C ARG A 597 55.23 27.59 -8.19
N ARG A 598 54.65 28.67 -7.64
CA ARG A 598 55.39 29.83 -7.13
C ARG A 598 54.62 30.43 -5.97
N GLY A 599 55.29 30.60 -4.83
CA GLY A 599 54.73 31.24 -3.64
C GLY A 599 55.64 32.36 -3.16
N LEU A 600 55.07 33.38 -2.52
CA LEU A 600 55.78 34.36 -1.72
C LEU A 600 55.03 34.55 -0.41
N LEU A 601 55.66 34.19 0.70
CA LEU A 601 55.14 34.41 2.04
C LEU A 601 55.98 35.50 2.72
N VAL A 602 55.33 36.57 3.17
CA VAL A 602 55.96 37.64 3.94
C VAL A 602 55.26 37.76 5.28
N MET A 603 56.02 37.61 6.37
CA MET A 603 55.54 37.91 7.72
C MET A 603 56.33 39.08 8.31
N ARG A 604 55.67 39.90 9.13
CA ARG A 604 56.32 41.00 9.87
C ARG A 604 55.87 41.04 11.32
N ASP A 605 56.74 41.55 12.19
CA ASP A 605 56.45 41.88 13.59
C ASP A 605 55.86 40.72 14.41
N PHE A 606 56.46 39.53 14.29
CA PHE A 606 55.97 38.31 14.93
C PHE A 606 56.94 37.80 16.01
N ILE A 607 56.43 36.95 16.90
CA ILE A 607 57.22 36.34 17.99
C ILE A 607 57.22 34.83 17.79
N VAL A 608 58.40 34.20 17.80
CA VAL A 608 58.56 32.74 17.85
C VAL A 608 58.77 32.32 19.31
N ARG A 609 57.98 31.37 19.79
CA ARG A 609 58.01 30.87 21.17
C ARG A 609 58.47 29.42 21.21
N ASN A 610 59.27 29.06 22.22
CA ASN A 610 59.64 27.67 22.55
C ASN A 610 60.22 26.89 21.35
N GLU A 611 61.20 27.49 20.69
CA GLU A 611 61.89 26.89 19.55
C GLU A 611 63.36 26.66 19.90
N GLU A 612 63.73 25.40 20.08
CA GLU A 612 65.04 25.00 20.63
C GLU A 612 66.22 25.57 19.85
N ALA A 613 66.06 25.70 18.53
CA ALA A 613 67.07 26.30 17.65
C ALA A 613 67.36 27.77 18.02
N PHE A 614 66.36 28.54 18.46
CA PHE A 614 66.53 29.93 18.85
C PHE A 614 66.89 30.10 20.32
N ASP A 615 66.49 29.17 21.19
CA ASP A 615 66.90 29.15 22.60
C ASP A 615 68.42 28.91 22.74
N LYS A 616 69.02 28.12 21.83
CA LYS A 616 70.49 27.94 21.75
C LYS A 616 71.25 29.19 21.29
N ILE A 617 70.62 30.05 20.49
CA ILE A 617 71.23 31.30 19.99
C ILE A 617 71.13 32.41 21.06
N ASN A 618 70.00 32.52 21.74
CA ASN A 618 69.81 33.51 22.82
C ASN A 618 70.60 33.16 24.10
N SER A 619 70.81 31.89 24.41
CA SER A 619 71.64 31.48 25.57
C SER A 619 73.12 31.81 25.41
N LYS A 620 73.61 32.03 24.19
CA LYS A 620 74.97 32.49 23.92
C LYS A 620 75.15 34.01 23.96
N SER A 621 74.08 34.83 23.98
CA SER A 621 74.20 36.28 23.78
C SER A 621 73.81 37.19 24.96
N ARG A 622 73.21 36.71 26.08
CA ARG A 622 73.02 37.55 27.29
C ARG A 622 72.66 36.78 28.58
N LYS A 623 73.21 37.24 29.71
CA LYS A 623 72.89 36.81 31.09
C LYS A 623 71.37 36.89 31.35
N LYS A 624 70.81 35.80 31.91
CA LYS A 624 69.41 35.65 32.35
C LYS A 624 68.94 36.84 33.19
N LYS A 625 67.95 37.61 32.70
CA LYS A 625 66.95 38.27 33.55
C LYS A 625 65.64 37.49 33.44
N ARG A 626 65.17 36.95 34.57
CA ARG A 626 63.88 36.26 34.69
C ARG A 626 62.76 37.26 34.40
N ALA A 627 62.08 37.12 33.27
CA ALA A 627 60.78 37.73 33.00
C ALA A 627 59.73 36.61 32.97
N GLY A 628 58.54 36.87 33.51
CA GLY A 628 57.49 35.88 33.76
C GLY A 628 56.98 35.13 32.51
N PRO A 629 56.15 34.09 32.70
CA PRO A 629 55.86 33.02 31.72
C PRO A 629 55.12 33.45 30.44
N ARG A 630 54.81 34.74 30.26
CA ARG A 630 54.19 35.29 29.03
C ARG A 630 55.17 36.04 28.10
N ASN A 631 56.43 36.24 28.50
CA ASN A 631 57.42 37.04 27.75
C ASN A 631 58.58 36.23 27.13
N THR A 632 58.50 34.90 27.09
CA THR A 632 59.54 34.05 26.50
C THR A 632 59.29 33.83 25.01
N GLY A 633 59.94 34.63 24.16
CA GLY A 633 59.95 34.42 22.70
C GLY A 633 60.85 35.41 21.98
N THR A 634 61.39 34.99 20.84
CA THR A 634 62.27 35.81 20.00
C THR A 634 61.42 36.61 19.01
N ARG A 635 61.58 37.94 19.00
CA ARG A 635 60.86 38.85 18.09
C ARG A 635 61.60 38.96 16.77
N PHE A 636 60.86 38.88 15.67
CA PHE A 636 61.36 39.02 14.31
C PHE A 636 60.65 40.16 13.60
N ALA A 637 61.42 41.05 12.98
CA ALA A 637 60.87 42.17 12.20
C ALA A 637 60.29 41.70 10.86
N LYS A 638 60.93 40.73 10.20
CA LYS A 638 60.51 40.26 8.88
C LYS A 638 60.99 38.84 8.60
N LEU A 639 60.11 38.04 7.99
CA LEU A 639 60.45 36.79 7.32
C LEU A 639 59.92 36.85 5.89
N LYS A 640 60.73 36.39 4.93
CA LYS A 640 60.36 36.24 3.53
C LYS A 640 60.74 34.83 3.10
N LEU A 641 59.75 34.03 2.69
CA LEU A 641 59.89 32.67 2.17
C LEU A 641 59.39 32.59 0.74
#